data_AF-A0A5A8EIH3-F1
#
_entry.id   AF-A0A5A8EIH3-F1
#
_cell.length_a   1.000
_cell.length_b   1.000
_cell.length_c   1.000
_cell.angle_alpha   90.00
_cell.angle_beta   90.00
_cell.angle_gamma   90.00
#
_symmetry.space_group_name_H-M   'P 1'
#
loop_
_entity.id
_entity.type
_entity.pdbx_description
1 polymer ?
#
loop_
_entity_poly.entity_id
_entity_poly.type
_entity_poly.pdbx_seq_one_letter_code
_entity_poly.pdbx_strand_id
1 'polypeptide(L)'
;MSSMRLFVGSDGRVDALKCLAVADLSSTALKVLPMSYEMNLLGANVVLDASASAAGAPLVCGAQPIVRFLTEQSAGELSAAADDLLEWDANVFGPASAVLANTAARARSALPLTSDMINADLKRAEAEAAAASAAAAAAAAEPAAEAAAEPAAEAEGKGKGKGKGGKKGKKGAAPVETRLAADIASAARAFLAGLDRIVASPPDKVSATTACLALSAQAPFKAGVFPDDVAPAARDWTAKVVASPAVAKALASDEAVVAAAAVSASAAIRIPQARDELLSALRDAFGVAVNTAFPSLRDISPEAARPVVRLPGGPKFPHDAQCDNAMSAYSALSRAGQLPAGVRSPRDVGVAIAAALPPNGMIARTEVAGPGFINIFVNDGLLTSRCASILKEGLQAPPRRPRHVAIDYSSPNIAKDMHVGHLRSTIIGDAISRILEYAGHRISRINHVGDWGTQFGMLLAHLKDTFPDYETRTPDISNLTVLYKEAKVRFDDKSDPEFKQRAYKEVVALQAGDEVNLRLWRTMVEVSAAMFNDVYKRLGVHPGLYLCGESFYNPLIPSTIEELSSKGLLTEDEGALLMFIEGEKVPLMVRKSDGGYGYDSTDLAAIRYRIQDLKADWLVYVIDAGQALHLRLTFKAAEVAGWADPAKHRIDHVSFGIVCGEDKKRFRTRSGETVRLVDLLDQAKAIMIERLQDRKEGAEAAAADDSTPGHAAAASASVITDAAEIEATAEGMGYGAVKYFDLKQNRLSDYIFNYDRMLSSDGDTAVYLQYQFARMHSILRKAAEKGHDVDGAVAAAAITITHPSEHKLLFQLASWADAVAEAEDSLNPHVLCKWLYETSTYYAEFQRDCRVIGDENFASRVAIVAATVAAVKTAMEVIGIPPVNRL
;
A
#
# COMPACT_ATOMS: atom_id res chain seq x y z
N MET A 1 2.03 -15.24 -25.77
CA MET A 1 1.84 -16.57 -25.17
C MET A 1 0.35 -16.80 -24.99
N SER A 2 -0.15 -17.94 -25.47
CA SER A 2 -1.57 -18.27 -25.56
C SER A 2 -2.18 -18.51 -24.17
N SER A 3 -3.31 -17.87 -23.87
CA SER A 3 -4.03 -18.02 -22.61
C SER A 3 -4.81 -19.34 -22.58
N MET A 4 -4.70 -20.09 -21.49
CA MET A 4 -5.52 -21.28 -21.22
C MET A 4 -6.40 -20.98 -20.01
N ARG A 5 -7.73 -21.00 -20.18
CA ARG A 5 -8.72 -20.80 -19.10
C ARG A 5 -9.29 -22.15 -18.68
N LEU A 6 -9.37 -22.39 -17.37
CA LEU A 6 -10.13 -23.48 -16.77
C LEU A 6 -11.59 -23.04 -16.56
N PHE A 7 -12.56 -23.86 -16.95
CA PHE A 7 -13.97 -23.68 -16.62
C PHE A 7 -14.36 -24.65 -15.49
N VAL A 8 -15.05 -24.14 -14.47
CA VAL A 8 -15.60 -24.91 -13.36
C VAL A 8 -17.10 -25.14 -13.63
N GLY A 9 -17.51 -26.41 -13.68
CA GLY A 9 -18.93 -26.78 -13.79
C GLY A 9 -19.70 -26.47 -12.51
N SER A 10 -21.03 -26.38 -12.62
CA SER A 10 -21.95 -25.98 -11.53
C SER A 10 -22.05 -26.96 -10.35
N ASP A 11 -21.30 -28.06 -10.37
CA ASP A 11 -21.14 -29.04 -9.28
C ASP A 11 -19.75 -29.00 -8.61
N GLY A 12 -18.89 -28.04 -8.98
CA GLY A 12 -17.65 -27.74 -8.27
C GLY A 12 -16.50 -28.72 -8.50
N ARG A 13 -16.56 -29.57 -9.52
CA ARG A 13 -15.42 -30.44 -9.91
C ARG A 13 -14.72 -29.89 -11.16
N VAL A 14 -13.40 -30.01 -11.17
CA VAL A 14 -12.54 -29.65 -12.31
C VAL A 14 -12.19 -30.94 -13.06
N ASP A 15 -12.77 -31.16 -14.23
CA ASP A 15 -12.40 -32.28 -15.12
C ASP A 15 -11.22 -31.86 -16.02
N ALA A 16 -10.06 -32.51 -15.84
CA ALA A 16 -8.87 -32.27 -16.65
C ALA A 16 -8.74 -33.32 -17.76
N LEU A 17 -8.89 -32.91 -19.03
CA LEU A 17 -8.54 -33.72 -20.21
C LEU A 17 -7.05 -33.55 -20.55
N LYS A 18 -6.37 -34.69 -20.76
CA LYS A 18 -4.92 -34.88 -20.98
C LYS A 18 -4.37 -34.18 -22.24
N CYS A 19 -3.17 -33.61 -22.15
CA CYS A 19 -2.26 -33.45 -23.30
C CYS A 19 -0.82 -33.85 -22.91
N LEU A 20 -0.31 -34.88 -23.59
CA LEU A 20 1.03 -35.46 -23.52
C LEU A 20 1.91 -34.85 -24.64
N ALA A 21 3.19 -34.66 -24.33
CA ALA A 21 4.23 -34.15 -25.21
C ALA A 21 4.59 -35.12 -26.36
N VAL A 22 5.02 -34.57 -27.50
CA VAL A 22 5.99 -35.21 -28.41
C VAL A 22 7.03 -34.15 -28.79
N ALA A 23 8.23 -34.25 -28.22
CA ALA A 23 9.43 -33.60 -28.75
C ALA A 23 10.56 -34.63 -28.74
N ASP A 24 11.07 -34.87 -29.94
CA ASP A 24 12.09 -35.83 -30.34
C ASP A 24 13.48 -35.42 -29.82
N LEU A 25 14.27 -36.38 -29.36
CA LEU A 25 15.61 -36.22 -28.80
C LEU A 25 16.64 -36.42 -29.92
N SER A 26 17.20 -35.35 -30.48
CA SER A 26 18.55 -35.43 -31.08
C SER A 26 19.27 -34.08 -31.21
N SER A 27 20.55 -34.11 -30.82
CA SER A 27 21.64 -33.18 -31.16
C SER A 27 21.82 -31.86 -30.36
N THR A 28 22.86 -31.90 -29.52
CA THR A 28 23.92 -30.88 -29.28
C THR A 28 23.59 -29.39 -29.20
N ALA A 29 23.95 -28.83 -28.02
CA ALA A 29 24.26 -27.43 -27.69
C ALA A 29 23.09 -26.42 -27.71
N LEU A 30 22.48 -26.22 -26.55
CA LEU A 30 21.62 -25.07 -26.25
C LEU A 30 22.16 -24.31 -25.03
N LYS A 31 22.59 -23.06 -25.26
CA LYS A 31 22.78 -22.04 -24.22
C LYS A 31 21.45 -21.81 -23.53
N VAL A 32 21.43 -21.95 -22.21
CA VAL A 32 20.25 -21.66 -21.37
C VAL A 32 20.06 -20.14 -21.31
N LEU A 33 18.94 -19.64 -21.85
CA LEU A 33 18.41 -18.31 -21.54
C LEU A 33 17.61 -18.39 -20.22
N PRO A 34 17.74 -17.42 -19.30
CA PRO A 34 16.96 -17.44 -18.06
C PRO A 34 15.49 -17.12 -18.39
N MET A 35 14.58 -18.05 -18.09
CA MET A 35 13.14 -17.79 -18.04
C MET A 35 12.63 -18.00 -16.62
N SER A 36 11.98 -16.98 -16.08
CA SER A 36 11.20 -17.02 -14.85
C SER A 36 9.80 -17.59 -15.15
N TYR A 37 9.32 -18.49 -14.29
CA TYR A 37 7.97 -19.03 -14.38
C TYR A 37 7.12 -18.46 -13.23
N GLU A 38 5.97 -17.89 -13.59
CA GLU A 38 4.92 -17.51 -12.64
C GLU A 38 3.85 -18.60 -12.59
N MET A 39 3.55 -19.07 -11.38
CA MET A 39 2.39 -19.92 -11.12
C MET A 39 1.46 -19.23 -10.13
N ASN A 40 0.16 -19.32 -10.38
CA ASN A 40 -0.88 -18.83 -9.49
C ASN A 40 -1.43 -19.99 -8.66
N LEU A 41 -1.19 -19.94 -7.35
CA LEU A 41 -1.73 -20.91 -6.38
C LEU A 41 -2.66 -20.15 -5.45
N LEU A 42 -3.95 -20.49 -5.48
CA LEU A 42 -4.99 -19.98 -4.57
C LEU A 42 -4.98 -18.44 -4.42
N GLY A 43 -4.72 -17.72 -5.51
CA GLY A 43 -4.81 -16.25 -5.54
C GLY A 43 -3.52 -15.50 -5.20
N ALA A 44 -2.37 -16.18 -5.02
CA ALA A 44 -1.06 -15.55 -4.94
C ALA A 44 -0.14 -16.00 -6.10
N ASN A 45 0.59 -15.04 -6.69
CA ASN A 45 1.60 -15.31 -7.72
C ASN A 45 2.92 -15.69 -7.04
N VAL A 46 3.46 -16.85 -7.37
CA VAL A 46 4.79 -17.29 -6.94
C VAL A 46 5.74 -17.24 -8.13
N VAL A 47 6.83 -16.50 -8.00
CA VAL A 47 7.90 -16.37 -9.01
C VAL A 47 9.05 -17.29 -8.62
N LEU A 48 9.40 -18.23 -9.50
CA LEU A 48 10.61 -19.05 -9.35
C LEU A 48 11.74 -18.41 -10.18
N ASP A 49 12.81 -17.99 -9.50
CA ASP A 49 14.01 -17.45 -10.13
C ASP A 49 15.11 -18.54 -10.20
N ALA A 50 15.67 -18.75 -11.40
CA ALA A 50 16.69 -19.75 -11.68
C ALA A 50 18.12 -19.15 -11.75
N SER A 51 18.33 -17.95 -11.23
CA SER A 51 19.59 -17.21 -11.32
C SER A 51 20.68 -17.65 -10.30
N ALA A 52 20.88 -18.95 -10.07
CA ALA A 52 22.06 -19.45 -9.32
C ALA A 52 22.39 -20.91 -9.66
N SER A 53 22.98 -21.17 -10.83
CA SER A 53 23.57 -22.48 -11.13
C SER A 53 24.69 -22.35 -12.17
N ALA A 54 25.79 -21.75 -11.79
CA ALA A 54 27.09 -22.10 -12.37
C ALA A 54 27.79 -23.00 -11.34
N ALA A 55 28.11 -24.23 -11.76
CA ALA A 55 28.75 -25.30 -10.96
C ALA A 55 27.84 -26.12 -10.02
N GLY A 56 26.97 -26.96 -10.60
CA GLY A 56 26.70 -28.32 -10.10
C GLY A 56 26.14 -28.51 -8.67
N ALA A 57 25.60 -27.47 -8.02
CA ALA A 57 24.93 -27.57 -6.72
C ALA A 57 23.39 -27.67 -6.91
N PRO A 58 22.67 -28.43 -6.07
CA PRO A 58 21.21 -28.50 -6.16
C PRO A 58 20.58 -27.13 -5.85
N LEU A 59 19.52 -26.78 -6.59
CA LEU A 59 18.69 -25.60 -6.33
C LEU A 59 18.15 -25.66 -4.88
N VAL A 60 18.67 -24.80 -4.00
CA VAL A 60 18.12 -24.63 -2.65
C VAL A 60 17.13 -23.48 -2.68
N CYS A 61 15.84 -23.80 -2.71
CA CYS A 61 14.80 -22.84 -2.40
C CYS A 61 14.95 -22.44 -0.92
N GLY A 62 15.23 -21.17 -0.64
CA GLY A 62 15.26 -20.67 0.73
C GLY A 62 13.88 -20.87 1.38
N ALA A 63 13.82 -21.61 2.49
CA ALA A 63 12.57 -21.98 3.15
C ALA A 63 11.77 -20.79 3.73
N GLN A 64 12.28 -19.56 3.70
CA GLN A 64 11.67 -18.41 4.38
C GLN A 64 10.34 -17.91 3.80
N PRO A 65 10.11 -17.81 2.47
CA PRO A 65 8.82 -17.34 1.94
C PRO A 65 7.69 -18.34 2.19
N ILE A 66 8.01 -19.64 2.13
CA ILE A 66 7.06 -20.73 2.39
C ILE A 66 6.77 -20.83 3.90
N VAL A 67 7.80 -20.72 4.75
CA VAL A 67 7.60 -20.70 6.21
C VAL A 67 6.78 -19.48 6.63
N ARG A 68 7.02 -18.31 6.03
CA ARG A 68 6.24 -17.10 6.31
C ARG A 68 4.76 -17.25 5.90
N PHE A 69 4.51 -17.81 4.71
CA PHE A 69 3.17 -18.13 4.23
C PHE A 69 2.45 -19.16 5.13
N LEU A 70 3.17 -20.18 5.62
CA LEU A 70 2.63 -21.20 6.53
C LEU A 70 2.42 -20.68 7.96
N THR A 71 3.15 -19.65 8.40
CA THR A 71 2.97 -19.04 9.74
C THR A 71 1.88 -17.98 9.80
N GLU A 72 1.46 -17.44 8.65
CA GLU A 72 0.48 -16.35 8.57
C GLU A 72 -0.97 -16.84 8.34
N GLN A 73 -1.18 -18.15 8.13
CA GLN A 73 -2.51 -18.73 7.91
C GLN A 73 -3.08 -19.46 9.13
N SER A 74 -4.42 -19.48 9.23
CA SER A 74 -5.13 -20.21 10.27
C SER A 74 -4.97 -21.73 10.10
N ALA A 75 -4.94 -22.47 11.22
CA ALA A 75 -4.64 -23.91 11.26
C ALA A 75 -5.57 -24.80 10.40
N GLY A 76 -6.72 -24.29 9.94
CA GLY A 76 -7.63 -24.99 9.03
C GLY A 76 -7.15 -25.05 7.58
N GLU A 77 -6.43 -24.03 7.11
CA GLU A 77 -5.93 -23.96 5.72
C GLU A 77 -4.67 -24.81 5.51
N LEU A 78 -3.89 -25.00 6.58
CA LEU A 78 -2.70 -25.86 6.64
C LEU A 78 -2.99 -27.35 6.42
N SER A 79 -4.17 -27.84 6.84
CA SER A 79 -4.54 -29.25 6.68
C SER A 79 -4.94 -29.58 5.24
N ALA A 80 -5.66 -28.68 4.57
CA ALA A 80 -6.09 -28.88 3.18
C ALA A 80 -4.91 -28.78 2.20
N ALA A 81 -4.01 -27.82 2.41
CA ALA A 81 -2.81 -27.68 1.58
C ALA A 81 -1.83 -28.85 1.73
N ALA A 82 -1.75 -29.47 2.92
CA ALA A 82 -0.89 -30.63 3.17
C ALA A 82 -1.44 -31.93 2.57
N ASP A 83 -2.76 -32.10 2.52
CA ASP A 83 -3.41 -33.28 1.94
C ASP A 83 -3.42 -33.21 0.40
N ASP A 84 -3.55 -32.03 -0.20
CA ASP A 84 -3.44 -31.82 -1.67
C ASP A 84 -2.01 -32.03 -2.19
N LEU A 85 -0.99 -31.74 -1.38
CA LEU A 85 0.43 -31.98 -1.71
C LEU A 85 0.83 -33.47 -1.67
N LEU A 86 0.03 -34.32 -1.01
CA LEU A 86 0.30 -35.75 -0.84
C LEU A 86 -0.38 -36.64 -1.89
N GLU A 87 -1.31 -36.12 -2.71
CA GLU A 87 -1.90 -36.85 -3.84
C GLU A 87 -0.99 -36.93 -5.08
N TRP A 88 0.19 -36.31 -5.06
CA TRP A 88 1.17 -36.38 -6.14
C TRP A 88 2.11 -37.58 -5.96
N ASP A 89 1.75 -38.71 -6.57
CA ASP A 89 2.51 -39.97 -6.53
C ASP A 89 3.86 -39.89 -7.31
N ALA A 90 4.78 -40.78 -6.90
CA ALA A 90 6.23 -40.71 -6.89
C ALA A 90 7.01 -40.71 -8.23
N ASN A 91 6.44 -40.22 -9.33
CA ASN A 91 7.13 -40.23 -10.64
C ASN A 91 7.70 -38.88 -11.09
N VAL A 92 7.47 -37.78 -10.35
CA VAL A 92 7.98 -36.43 -10.72
C VAL A 92 9.19 -36.02 -9.89
N PHE A 93 9.27 -36.44 -8.63
CA PHE A 93 10.35 -36.07 -7.73
C PHE A 93 11.11 -37.33 -7.35
N GLY A 94 12.29 -37.53 -7.95
CA GLY A 94 13.26 -38.53 -7.52
C GLY A 94 13.78 -38.25 -6.10
N PRO A 95 15.08 -38.31 -5.81
CA PRO A 95 15.61 -38.38 -4.42
C PRO A 95 15.22 -37.23 -3.45
N ALA A 96 14.56 -36.16 -3.93
CA ALA A 96 13.91 -35.14 -3.12
C ALA A 96 12.66 -35.60 -2.31
N SER A 97 12.08 -36.76 -2.63
CA SER A 97 10.96 -37.37 -1.87
C SER A 97 11.32 -37.62 -0.39
N ALA A 98 12.58 -38.01 -0.11
CA ALA A 98 13.02 -38.29 1.26
C ALA A 98 13.17 -37.03 2.14
N VAL A 99 13.41 -35.86 1.54
CA VAL A 99 13.56 -34.58 2.25
C VAL A 99 12.19 -33.95 2.53
N LEU A 100 11.27 -34.01 1.57
CA LEU A 100 9.88 -33.56 1.77
C LEU A 100 9.13 -34.48 2.74
N ALA A 101 9.32 -35.80 2.66
CA ALA A 101 8.77 -36.73 3.64
C ALA A 101 9.37 -36.51 5.05
N ASN A 102 10.67 -36.22 5.17
CA ASN A 102 11.27 -35.86 6.47
C ASN A 102 10.80 -34.49 6.98
N THR A 103 10.52 -33.53 6.09
CA THR A 103 10.07 -32.18 6.49
C THR A 103 8.61 -32.20 6.88
N ALA A 104 7.76 -32.97 6.18
CA ALA A 104 6.38 -33.23 6.57
C ALA A 104 6.28 -34.11 7.84
N ALA A 105 7.18 -35.09 8.00
CA ALA A 105 7.29 -35.85 9.25
C ALA A 105 7.80 -34.98 10.40
N ARG A 106 8.72 -34.03 10.15
CA ARG A 106 9.18 -33.03 11.13
C ARG A 106 8.09 -32.03 11.50
N ALA A 107 7.32 -31.55 10.53
CA ALA A 107 6.15 -30.69 10.74
C ALA A 107 5.05 -31.42 11.52
N ARG A 108 4.79 -32.70 11.23
CA ARG A 108 3.90 -33.56 12.04
C ARG A 108 4.47 -33.86 13.42
N SER A 109 5.79 -34.00 13.59
CA SER A 109 6.44 -34.19 14.90
C SER A 109 6.61 -32.90 15.72
N ALA A 110 6.44 -31.74 15.08
CA ALA A 110 6.40 -30.43 15.74
C ALA A 110 4.97 -30.02 16.17
N LEU A 111 3.96 -30.82 15.81
CA LEU A 111 2.55 -30.63 16.15
C LEU A 111 2.04 -31.43 17.38
N PRO A 112 2.93 -32.07 18.18
CA PRO A 112 2.64 -32.32 19.59
C PRO A 112 3.89 -32.07 20.45
N LEU A 113 4.34 -30.81 20.55
CA LEU A 113 5.37 -30.40 21.52
C LEU A 113 4.97 -29.11 22.23
N THR A 114 3.77 -29.09 22.80
CA THR A 114 3.41 -28.07 23.79
C THR A 114 2.68 -28.64 25.00
N SER A 115 2.18 -29.88 25.02
CA SER A 115 1.55 -30.40 26.25
C SER A 115 2.59 -30.83 27.29
N ASP A 116 3.68 -31.48 26.91
CA ASP A 116 4.66 -32.00 27.90
C ASP A 116 5.65 -30.94 28.41
N MET A 117 6.00 -29.93 27.61
CA MET A 117 6.79 -28.78 28.09
C MET A 117 5.94 -27.83 28.92
N ILE A 118 4.67 -27.59 28.55
CA ILE A 118 3.75 -26.82 29.40
C ILE A 118 3.41 -27.60 30.67
N ASN A 119 3.28 -28.93 30.64
CA ASN A 119 3.10 -29.75 31.83
C ASN A 119 4.38 -29.88 32.67
N ALA A 120 5.57 -29.84 32.06
CA ALA A 120 6.84 -29.83 32.78
C ALA A 120 7.14 -28.47 33.40
N ASP A 121 6.82 -27.37 32.71
CA ASP A 121 6.91 -26.01 33.23
C ASP A 121 5.77 -25.70 34.22
N LEU A 122 4.56 -26.28 34.05
CA LEU A 122 3.52 -26.27 35.09
C LEU A 122 3.96 -27.07 36.30
N LYS A 123 4.49 -28.29 36.14
CA LYS A 123 4.98 -29.09 37.27
C LYS A 123 6.18 -28.46 37.95
N ARG A 124 7.04 -27.75 37.20
CA ARG A 124 8.17 -26.98 37.71
C ARG A 124 7.69 -25.73 38.44
N ALA A 125 6.72 -25.00 37.89
CA ALA A 125 6.10 -23.85 38.55
C ALA A 125 5.26 -24.26 39.77
N GLU A 126 4.59 -25.42 39.74
CA GLU A 126 3.87 -26.02 40.87
C GLU A 126 4.85 -26.51 41.95
N ALA A 127 5.99 -27.08 41.56
CA ALA A 127 7.06 -27.48 42.48
C ALA A 127 7.80 -26.27 43.08
N GLU A 128 8.04 -25.21 42.30
CA GLU A 128 8.64 -23.95 42.76
C GLU A 128 7.66 -23.16 43.64
N ALA A 129 6.35 -23.18 43.34
CA ALA A 129 5.31 -22.62 44.19
C ALA A 129 5.09 -23.45 45.48
N ALA A 130 5.18 -24.78 45.41
CA ALA A 130 5.14 -25.65 46.58
C ALA A 130 6.40 -25.48 47.46
N ALA A 131 7.58 -25.29 46.86
CA ALA A 131 8.82 -25.00 47.58
C ALA A 131 8.84 -23.60 48.20
N ALA A 132 8.29 -22.59 47.51
CA ALA A 132 8.11 -21.23 48.05
C ALA A 132 7.06 -21.20 49.18
N SER A 133 5.99 -21.99 49.06
CA SER A 133 4.98 -22.18 50.11
C SER A 133 5.55 -22.94 51.32
N ALA A 134 6.38 -23.96 51.09
CA ALA A 134 7.08 -24.69 52.16
C ALA A 134 8.16 -23.84 52.85
N ALA A 135 8.87 -22.97 52.12
CA ALA A 135 9.82 -22.02 52.68
C ALA A 135 9.13 -20.91 53.50
N ALA A 136 7.96 -20.44 53.03
CA ALA A 136 7.11 -19.51 53.78
C ALA A 136 6.48 -20.15 55.02
N ALA A 137 6.16 -21.46 54.98
CA ALA A 137 5.67 -22.22 56.12
C ALA A 137 6.78 -22.56 57.14
N ALA A 138 8.02 -22.80 56.68
CA ALA A 138 9.18 -23.05 57.54
C ALA A 138 9.70 -21.77 58.23
N ALA A 139 9.45 -20.59 57.67
CA ALA A 139 9.76 -19.30 58.29
C ALA A 139 8.76 -18.87 59.39
N ALA A 140 7.67 -19.62 59.59
CA ALA A 140 6.56 -19.26 60.47
C ALA A 140 6.32 -20.22 61.66
N ALA A 141 7.24 -21.14 61.99
CA ALA A 141 7.06 -22.11 63.07
C ALA A 141 8.31 -22.34 63.96
N GLU A 142 8.37 -21.64 65.10
CA GLU A 142 8.65 -22.17 66.46
C GLU A 142 8.57 -21.03 67.51
N PRO A 143 8.22 -21.30 68.80
CA PRO A 143 7.48 -22.44 69.34
C PRO A 143 6.33 -22.04 70.32
N ALA A 144 5.35 -22.95 70.52
CA ALA A 144 4.86 -23.39 71.86
C ALA A 144 3.62 -24.33 71.80
N ALA A 145 3.88 -25.60 72.12
CA ALA A 145 3.17 -26.50 73.06
C ALA A 145 1.66 -26.85 72.96
N GLU A 146 1.46 -28.17 72.77
CA GLU A 146 0.62 -29.12 73.54
C GLU A 146 -0.86 -29.42 73.22
N ALA A 147 -1.10 -30.74 73.06
CA ALA A 147 -2.23 -31.57 73.51
C ALA A 147 -3.41 -31.91 72.56
N ALA A 148 -3.40 -33.21 72.19
CA ALA A 148 -4.50 -34.20 72.31
C ALA A 148 -5.52 -34.47 71.17
N ALA A 149 -5.45 -35.72 70.70
CA ALA A 149 -6.51 -36.73 70.52
C ALA A 149 -7.54 -36.67 69.35
N GLU A 150 -7.30 -37.55 68.36
CA GLU A 150 -8.13 -38.72 67.96
C GLU A 150 -9.63 -38.58 67.50
N PRO A 151 -10.24 -39.59 66.79
CA PRO A 151 -10.52 -39.49 65.35
C PRO A 151 -11.94 -39.98 64.92
N ALA A 152 -12.06 -40.44 63.65
CA ALA A 152 -13.14 -41.24 63.01
C ALA A 152 -14.31 -40.42 62.40
N ALA A 153 -15.03 -40.82 61.34
CA ALA A 153 -15.20 -42.07 60.57
C ALA A 153 -15.93 -41.67 59.25
N GLU A 154 -15.61 -42.21 58.06
CA GLU A 154 -16.11 -43.44 57.40
C GLU A 154 -17.41 -43.34 56.56
N ALA A 155 -17.44 -44.21 55.52
CA ALA A 155 -18.56 -44.73 54.70
C ALA A 155 -19.11 -43.87 53.55
N GLU A 156 -18.83 -44.19 52.28
CA GLU A 156 -19.37 -45.29 51.44
C GLU A 156 -20.86 -45.16 51.03
N GLY A 157 -21.13 -45.33 49.72
CA GLY A 157 -22.50 -45.46 49.20
C GLY A 157 -22.60 -45.69 47.70
N LYS A 158 -22.55 -46.96 47.27
CA LYS A 158 -22.77 -47.48 45.91
C LYS A 158 -24.22 -47.29 45.41
N GLY A 159 -24.41 -47.27 44.08
CA GLY A 159 -25.73 -47.51 43.46
C GLY A 159 -25.69 -47.76 41.94
N LYS A 160 -25.97 -48.99 41.53
CA LYS A 160 -26.09 -49.51 40.14
C LYS A 160 -27.47 -49.18 39.51
N GLY A 161 -27.55 -49.14 38.17
CA GLY A 161 -28.82 -49.34 37.46
C GLY A 161 -28.75 -49.22 35.92
N LYS A 162 -29.05 -50.30 35.20
CA LYS A 162 -29.00 -50.48 33.73
C LYS A 162 -30.24 -49.91 33.00
N GLY A 163 -30.08 -49.55 31.71
CA GLY A 163 -31.20 -49.42 30.75
C GLY A 163 -30.72 -49.28 29.29
N LYS A 164 -31.19 -50.17 28.41
CA LYS A 164 -30.84 -50.33 26.98
C LYS A 164 -31.53 -49.29 26.07
N GLY A 165 -30.94 -49.02 24.89
CA GLY A 165 -31.67 -48.54 23.71
C GLY A 165 -30.79 -47.80 22.71
N GLY A 166 -30.52 -48.42 21.55
CA GLY A 166 -29.58 -47.90 20.56
C GLY A 166 -30.15 -46.83 19.62
N LYS A 167 -29.24 -46.00 19.07
CA LYS A 167 -29.34 -45.47 17.70
C LYS A 167 -27.95 -45.01 17.25
N LYS A 168 -27.48 -45.56 16.13
CA LYS A 168 -26.33 -45.06 15.38
C LYS A 168 -26.60 -43.60 15.00
N GLY A 169 -25.80 -42.67 15.51
CA GLY A 169 -25.72 -41.29 15.07
C GLY A 169 -24.27 -40.97 14.72
N LYS A 170 -24.02 -40.58 13.47
CA LYS A 170 -22.73 -40.09 12.97
C LYS A 170 -22.22 -38.98 13.91
N LYS A 171 -21.06 -39.18 14.55
CA LYS A 171 -20.30 -38.07 15.16
C LYS A 171 -19.69 -37.28 14.01
N GLY A 172 -20.35 -36.18 13.61
CA GLY A 172 -19.69 -35.12 12.86
C GLY A 172 -18.65 -34.48 13.76
N ALA A 173 -17.41 -34.40 13.30
CA ALA A 173 -16.40 -33.54 13.91
C ALA A 173 -16.88 -32.09 13.76
N ALA A 174 -16.94 -31.35 14.86
CA ALA A 174 -17.19 -29.90 14.79
C ALA A 174 -15.98 -29.22 14.11
N PRO A 175 -16.18 -28.17 13.30
CA PRO A 175 -15.10 -27.46 12.61
C PRO A 175 -14.00 -27.00 13.59
N VAL A 176 -12.75 -26.98 13.13
CA VAL A 176 -11.57 -26.60 13.93
C VAL A 176 -11.73 -25.22 14.59
N GLU A 177 -12.41 -24.28 13.92
CA GLU A 177 -12.74 -22.94 14.45
C GLU A 177 -13.62 -22.99 15.71
N THR A 178 -14.64 -23.86 15.75
CA THR A 178 -15.49 -24.04 16.95
C THR A 178 -14.75 -24.66 18.13
N ARG A 179 -13.67 -25.42 17.87
CA ARG A 179 -12.86 -26.03 18.93
C ARG A 179 -11.87 -25.03 19.54
N LEU A 180 -11.21 -24.22 18.71
CA LEU A 180 -10.35 -23.13 19.17
C LEU A 180 -11.14 -22.07 19.95
N ALA A 181 -12.33 -21.69 19.47
CA ALA A 181 -13.21 -20.78 20.20
C ALA A 181 -13.64 -21.36 21.56
N ALA A 182 -13.92 -22.67 21.62
CA ALA A 182 -14.26 -23.35 22.86
C ALA A 182 -13.07 -23.44 23.84
N ASP A 183 -11.85 -23.64 23.33
CA ASP A 183 -10.63 -23.71 24.13
C ASP A 183 -10.24 -22.32 24.69
N ILE A 184 -10.36 -21.26 23.87
CA ILE A 184 -10.18 -19.86 24.32
C ILE A 184 -11.24 -19.50 25.38
N ALA A 185 -12.51 -19.85 25.15
CA ALA A 185 -13.56 -19.61 26.13
C ALA A 185 -13.38 -20.42 27.42
N SER A 186 -12.83 -21.63 27.34
CA SER A 186 -12.49 -22.47 28.49
C SER A 186 -11.33 -21.88 29.32
N ALA A 187 -10.25 -21.45 28.65
CA ALA A 187 -9.13 -20.78 29.30
C ALA A 187 -9.54 -19.45 29.96
N ALA A 188 -10.39 -18.66 29.28
CA ALA A 188 -10.96 -17.44 29.82
C ALA A 188 -11.81 -17.71 31.08
N ARG A 189 -12.63 -18.76 31.08
CA ARG A 189 -13.42 -19.18 32.26
C ARG A 189 -12.54 -19.68 33.41
N ALA A 190 -11.49 -20.43 33.12
CA ALA A 190 -10.54 -20.89 34.15
C ALA A 190 -9.76 -19.72 34.77
N PHE A 191 -9.37 -18.74 33.95
CA PHE A 191 -8.74 -17.51 34.39
C PHE A 191 -9.68 -16.68 35.28
N LEU A 192 -10.93 -16.46 34.87
CA LEU A 192 -11.95 -15.78 35.66
C LEU A 192 -12.21 -16.51 37.00
N ALA A 193 -12.26 -17.84 37.02
CA ALA A 193 -12.43 -18.63 38.24
C ALA A 193 -11.21 -18.53 39.20
N GLY A 194 -9.99 -18.41 38.66
CA GLY A 194 -8.79 -18.14 39.45
C GLY A 194 -8.83 -16.75 40.09
N LEU A 195 -9.37 -15.77 39.37
CA LEU A 195 -9.54 -14.40 39.83
C LEU A 195 -10.68 -14.25 40.86
N ASP A 196 -11.77 -15.00 40.75
CA ASP A 196 -12.84 -15.02 41.76
C ASP A 196 -12.34 -15.46 43.13
N ARG A 197 -11.37 -16.37 43.19
CA ARG A 197 -10.71 -16.78 44.45
C ARG A 197 -9.93 -15.63 45.09
N ILE A 198 -9.36 -14.74 44.28
CA ILE A 198 -8.64 -13.55 44.77
C ILE A 198 -9.63 -12.54 45.35
N VAL A 199 -10.76 -12.32 44.67
CA VAL A 199 -11.83 -11.41 45.13
C VAL A 199 -12.50 -11.92 46.41
N ALA A 200 -12.62 -13.25 46.57
CA ALA A 200 -13.18 -13.89 47.76
C ALA A 200 -12.18 -14.05 48.93
N SER A 201 -10.91 -13.68 48.75
CA SER A 201 -9.89 -13.81 49.79
C SER A 201 -9.99 -12.71 50.86
N PRO A 202 -9.62 -12.99 52.13
CA PRO A 202 -9.61 -11.97 53.18
C PRO A 202 -8.68 -10.80 52.82
N PRO A 203 -9.06 -9.54 53.15
CA PRO A 203 -8.30 -8.33 52.80
C PRO A 203 -6.82 -8.36 53.17
N ASP A 204 -6.50 -9.03 54.28
CA ASP A 204 -5.16 -9.03 54.86
C ASP A 204 -4.23 -10.07 54.20
N LYS A 205 -4.72 -10.82 53.21
CA LYS A 205 -3.99 -11.85 52.46
C LYS A 205 -3.76 -11.52 50.98
N VAL A 206 -4.22 -10.35 50.50
CA VAL A 206 -4.04 -9.93 49.11
C VAL A 206 -2.96 -8.85 49.03
N SER A 207 -1.86 -9.15 48.33
CA SER A 207 -0.76 -8.18 48.15
C SER A 207 -1.16 -7.07 47.16
N ALA A 208 -0.54 -5.88 47.28
CA ALA A 208 -0.72 -4.78 46.33
C ALA A 208 -0.35 -5.18 44.89
N THR A 209 0.69 -6.02 44.72
CA THR A 209 1.09 -6.58 43.42
C THR A 209 -0.01 -7.45 42.82
N THR A 210 -0.64 -8.30 43.63
CA THR A 210 -1.77 -9.16 43.20
C THR A 210 -3.00 -8.32 42.82
N ALA A 211 -3.27 -7.24 43.56
CA ALA A 211 -4.35 -6.29 43.26
C ALA A 211 -4.09 -5.51 41.95
N CYS A 212 -2.86 -5.05 41.71
CA CYS A 212 -2.47 -4.38 40.47
C CYS A 212 -2.53 -5.31 39.25
N LEU A 213 -2.10 -6.57 39.38
CA LEU A 213 -2.25 -7.58 38.34
C LEU A 213 -3.72 -7.84 37.99
N ALA A 214 -4.59 -7.91 38.99
CA ALA A 214 -6.03 -8.06 38.79
C ALA A 214 -6.64 -6.85 38.06
N LEU A 215 -6.21 -5.61 38.36
CA LEU A 215 -6.67 -4.41 37.64
C LEU A 215 -6.11 -4.32 36.21
N SER A 216 -4.86 -4.72 36.00
CA SER A 216 -4.20 -4.71 34.68
C SER A 216 -4.85 -5.71 33.72
N ALA A 217 -5.41 -6.80 34.24
CA ALA A 217 -6.17 -7.79 33.47
C ALA A 217 -7.45 -7.22 32.81
N GLN A 218 -7.87 -5.99 33.14
CA GLN A 218 -9.00 -5.31 32.48
C GLN A 218 -8.73 -4.91 31.02
N ALA A 219 -7.46 -4.70 30.64
CA ALA A 219 -7.08 -4.22 29.31
C ALA A 219 -7.56 -5.13 28.15
N PRO A 220 -7.36 -6.46 28.18
CA PRO A 220 -7.88 -7.34 27.12
C PRO A 220 -9.42 -7.41 27.05
N PHE A 221 -10.14 -7.16 28.16
CA PHE A 221 -11.61 -7.13 28.16
C PHE A 221 -12.18 -5.84 27.53
N LYS A 222 -11.50 -4.70 27.70
CA LYS A 222 -11.85 -3.44 27.02
C LYS A 222 -11.54 -3.48 25.52
N ALA A 223 -10.57 -4.30 25.11
CA ALA A 223 -10.15 -4.44 23.72
C ALA A 223 -10.99 -5.43 22.88
N GLY A 224 -12.03 -6.05 23.45
CA GLY A 224 -12.95 -6.93 22.71
C GLY A 224 -12.34 -8.27 22.28
N VAL A 225 -11.31 -8.74 22.99
CA VAL A 225 -10.53 -9.94 22.60
C VAL A 225 -11.25 -11.25 22.94
N PHE A 226 -12.34 -11.23 23.72
CA PHE A 226 -13.06 -12.43 24.16
C PHE A 226 -14.38 -12.64 23.41
N PRO A 227 -14.81 -13.91 23.22
CA PRO A 227 -16.12 -14.24 22.63
C PRO A 227 -17.30 -13.61 23.40
N ASP A 228 -18.38 -13.31 22.67
CA ASP A 228 -19.56 -12.60 23.18
C ASP A 228 -20.28 -13.30 24.35
N ASP A 229 -20.14 -14.63 24.49
CA ASP A 229 -20.73 -15.42 25.57
C ASP A 229 -19.99 -15.27 26.92
N VAL A 230 -18.75 -14.78 26.91
CA VAL A 230 -17.90 -14.58 28.12
C VAL A 230 -17.87 -13.11 28.56
N ALA A 231 -18.13 -12.17 27.64
CA ALA A 231 -18.10 -10.73 27.90
C ALA A 231 -19.01 -10.25 29.05
N PRO A 232 -20.24 -10.78 29.26
CA PRO A 232 -21.09 -10.39 30.38
C PRO A 232 -20.51 -10.79 31.74
N ALA A 233 -19.96 -12.01 31.85
CA ALA A 233 -19.34 -12.51 33.08
C ALA A 233 -18.07 -11.73 33.44
N ALA A 234 -17.27 -11.35 32.44
CA ALA A 234 -16.08 -10.52 32.63
C ALA A 234 -16.41 -9.08 33.07
N ARG A 235 -17.51 -8.50 32.56
CA ARG A 235 -18.00 -7.18 33.01
C ARG A 235 -18.50 -7.21 34.44
N ASP A 236 -19.28 -8.23 34.81
CA ASP A 236 -19.75 -8.45 36.19
C ASP A 236 -18.57 -8.64 37.16
N TRP A 237 -17.52 -9.37 36.74
CA TRP A 237 -16.28 -9.51 37.52
C TRP A 237 -15.53 -8.18 37.69
N THR A 238 -15.39 -7.40 36.62
CA THR A 238 -14.69 -6.09 36.69
C THR A 238 -15.37 -5.18 37.71
N ALA A 239 -16.70 -5.19 37.77
CA ALA A 239 -17.46 -4.46 38.77
C ALA A 239 -17.21 -4.99 40.20
N LYS A 240 -17.13 -6.31 40.40
CA LYS A 240 -16.84 -6.94 41.69
C LYS A 240 -15.43 -6.65 42.23
N VAL A 241 -14.42 -6.59 41.36
CA VAL A 241 -13.03 -6.28 41.73
C VAL A 241 -12.90 -4.84 42.19
N VAL A 242 -13.48 -3.90 41.43
CA VAL A 242 -13.47 -2.47 41.76
C VAL A 242 -14.24 -2.20 43.07
N ALA A 243 -15.28 -2.99 43.35
CA ALA A 243 -16.07 -2.89 44.58
C ALA A 243 -15.50 -3.69 45.77
N SER A 244 -14.41 -4.44 45.61
CA SER A 244 -13.88 -5.32 46.67
C SER A 244 -13.16 -4.53 47.77
N PRO A 245 -13.58 -4.64 49.04
CA PRO A 245 -12.90 -4.00 50.18
C PRO A 245 -11.44 -4.44 50.35
N ALA A 246 -11.11 -5.67 49.94
CA ALA A 246 -9.75 -6.21 49.98
C ALA A 246 -8.81 -5.48 49.00
N VAL A 247 -9.29 -5.28 47.76
CA VAL A 247 -8.56 -4.58 46.70
C VAL A 247 -8.44 -3.10 47.03
N ALA A 248 -9.50 -2.48 47.53
CA ALA A 248 -9.48 -1.08 47.95
C ALA A 248 -8.49 -0.82 49.11
N LYS A 249 -8.43 -1.72 50.11
CA LYS A 249 -7.50 -1.61 51.24
C LYS A 249 -6.04 -1.84 50.82
N ALA A 250 -5.78 -2.80 49.93
CA ALA A 250 -4.42 -3.08 49.43
C ALA A 250 -3.86 -1.96 48.53
N LEU A 251 -4.74 -1.19 47.87
CA LEU A 251 -4.36 -0.01 47.08
C LEU A 251 -4.17 1.24 47.95
N ALA A 252 -4.87 1.34 49.08
CA ALA A 252 -4.73 2.45 50.03
C ALA A 252 -3.42 2.41 50.83
N SER A 253 -2.76 1.25 50.94
CA SER A 253 -1.54 1.09 51.73
C SER A 253 -0.25 1.54 51.04
N ASP A 254 -0.29 1.96 49.77
CA ASP A 254 0.92 2.37 49.04
C ASP A 254 0.60 3.44 47.97
N GLU A 255 0.34 4.67 48.43
CA GLU A 255 0.01 5.84 47.57
C GLU A 255 1.07 6.10 46.49
N ALA A 256 2.34 5.73 46.73
CA ALA A 256 3.44 5.90 45.78
C ALA A 256 3.36 4.93 44.58
N VAL A 257 2.91 3.70 44.82
CA VAL A 257 2.80 2.66 43.78
C VAL A 257 1.53 2.85 42.95
N VAL A 258 0.43 3.29 43.57
CA VAL A 258 -0.82 3.59 42.85
C VAL A 258 -0.67 4.84 41.97
N ALA A 259 0.05 5.87 42.43
CA ALA A 259 0.37 7.03 41.60
C ALA A 259 1.30 6.67 40.43
N ALA A 260 2.34 5.86 40.66
CA ALA A 260 3.24 5.42 39.60
C ALA A 260 2.57 4.47 38.58
N ALA A 261 1.71 3.55 39.03
CA ALA A 261 1.02 2.60 38.17
C ALA A 261 -0.15 3.24 37.40
N ALA A 262 -0.90 4.17 38.00
CA ALA A 262 -1.99 4.89 37.33
C ALA A 262 -1.44 5.89 36.29
N VAL A 263 -0.30 6.55 36.57
CA VAL A 263 0.40 7.42 35.61
C VAL A 263 1.04 6.60 34.48
N SER A 264 1.59 5.41 34.78
CA SER A 264 2.21 4.53 33.77
C SER A 264 1.21 3.79 32.87
N ALA A 265 -0.02 3.53 33.32
CA ALA A 265 -0.99 2.74 32.55
C ALA A 265 -2.03 3.58 31.79
N SER A 266 -2.22 4.85 32.15
CA SER A 266 -3.27 5.70 31.55
C SER A 266 -2.77 6.84 30.65
N ALA A 267 -1.45 7.10 30.57
CA ALA A 267 -0.93 8.29 29.88
C ALA A 267 0.35 8.09 29.05
N ALA A 268 0.95 6.88 29.03
CA ALA A 268 2.15 6.66 28.23
C ALA A 268 1.78 6.58 26.73
N ILE A 269 2.19 7.59 25.96
CA ILE A 269 2.01 7.57 24.52
C ILE A 269 2.87 6.45 23.95
N ARG A 270 2.24 5.55 23.18
CA ARG A 270 2.93 4.45 22.50
C ARG A 270 4.02 5.00 21.59
N ILE A 271 5.22 4.42 21.68
CA ILE A 271 6.29 4.70 20.71
C ILE A 271 5.86 4.09 19.35
N PRO A 272 5.77 4.89 18.28
CA PRO A 272 5.33 4.44 16.98
C PRO A 272 6.36 3.47 16.39
N GLN A 273 5.89 2.34 15.90
CA GLN A 273 6.72 1.34 15.21
C GLN A 273 7.25 1.91 13.89
N ALA A 274 8.17 1.20 13.23
CA ALA A 274 8.84 1.70 12.02
C ALA A 274 7.89 2.10 10.89
N ARG A 275 6.78 1.37 10.74
CA ARG A 275 5.74 1.65 9.75
C ARG A 275 4.72 2.71 10.18
N ASP A 276 4.71 3.13 11.44
CA ASP A 276 3.71 4.06 11.95
C ASP A 276 4.08 5.51 11.59
N GLU A 277 3.08 6.33 11.30
CA GLU A 277 3.21 7.77 11.01
C GLU A 277 3.80 8.53 12.21
N LEU A 278 4.98 9.13 12.03
CA LEU A 278 5.69 9.81 13.11
C LEU A 278 5.00 11.13 13.47
N LEU A 279 4.61 11.92 12.47
CA LEU A 279 3.91 13.18 12.68
C LEU A 279 2.53 12.96 13.29
N SER A 280 1.86 11.86 12.95
CA SER A 280 0.61 11.46 13.59
C SER A 280 0.80 11.17 15.09
N ALA A 281 1.81 10.37 15.44
CA ALA A 281 2.14 10.09 16.84
C ALA A 281 2.54 11.37 17.63
N LEU A 282 3.26 12.29 16.99
CA LEU A 282 3.56 13.60 17.58
C LEU A 282 2.28 14.43 17.75
N ARG A 283 1.37 14.45 16.78
CA ARG A 283 0.07 15.14 16.92
C ARG A 283 -0.73 14.58 18.08
N ASP A 284 -0.81 13.26 18.24
CA ASP A 284 -1.50 12.64 19.37
C ASP A 284 -0.89 13.07 20.71
N ALA A 285 0.44 13.12 20.77
CA ALA A 285 1.16 13.61 21.95
C ALA A 285 0.79 15.04 22.34
N PHE A 286 0.83 15.93 21.36
CA PHE A 286 0.45 17.32 21.55
C PHE A 286 -1.05 17.49 21.77
N GLY A 287 -1.90 16.60 21.26
CA GLY A 287 -3.33 16.59 21.54
C GLY A 287 -3.61 16.31 23.02
N VAL A 288 -2.91 15.35 23.62
CA VAL A 288 -2.97 15.11 25.07
C VAL A 288 -2.44 16.32 25.84
N ALA A 289 -1.30 16.89 25.42
CA ALA A 289 -0.70 18.04 26.08
C ALA A 289 -1.59 19.29 26.05
N VAL A 290 -2.20 19.60 24.90
CA VAL A 290 -3.13 20.72 24.72
C VAL A 290 -4.36 20.55 25.60
N ASN A 291 -4.98 19.36 25.60
CA ASN A 291 -6.14 19.09 26.44
C ASN A 291 -5.81 19.10 27.94
N THR A 292 -4.60 18.69 28.31
CA THR A 292 -4.14 18.72 29.71
C THR A 292 -3.86 20.13 30.18
N ALA A 293 -3.18 20.94 29.36
CA ALA A 293 -2.88 22.33 29.67
C ALA A 293 -4.13 23.22 29.67
N PHE A 294 -5.09 22.95 28.77
CA PHE A 294 -6.29 23.77 28.57
C PHE A 294 -7.55 22.91 28.35
N PRO A 295 -8.13 22.29 29.40
CA PRO A 295 -9.26 21.38 29.27
C PRO A 295 -10.51 21.99 28.63
N SER A 296 -10.78 23.28 28.91
CA SER A 296 -11.94 23.98 28.36
C SER A 296 -11.78 24.36 26.88
N LEU A 297 -10.57 24.30 26.32
CA LEU A 297 -10.31 24.74 24.95
C LEU A 297 -11.10 23.92 23.92
N ARG A 298 -11.28 22.62 24.17
CA ARG A 298 -12.04 21.73 23.28
C ARG A 298 -13.50 22.14 23.15
N ASP A 299 -14.10 22.63 24.23
CA ASP A 299 -15.49 23.08 24.24
C ASP A 299 -15.64 24.49 23.65
N ILE A 300 -14.64 25.35 23.86
CA ILE A 300 -14.62 26.73 23.33
C ILE A 300 -14.36 26.75 21.82
N SER A 301 -13.35 26.01 21.39
CA SER A 301 -12.90 25.97 19.99
C SER A 301 -12.28 24.60 19.70
N PRO A 302 -13.08 23.65 19.18
CA PRO A 302 -12.58 22.36 18.74
C PRO A 302 -11.45 22.46 17.72
N GLU A 303 -11.45 23.51 16.89
CA GLU A 303 -10.40 23.77 15.91
C GLU A 303 -9.08 24.17 16.58
N ALA A 304 -9.10 25.08 17.56
CA ALA A 304 -7.89 25.48 18.28
C ALA A 304 -7.33 24.38 19.19
N ALA A 305 -8.19 23.48 19.66
CA ALA A 305 -7.81 22.30 20.45
C ALA A 305 -7.18 21.17 19.61
N ARG A 306 -7.37 21.17 18.27
CA ARG A 306 -6.76 20.16 17.40
C ARG A 306 -5.25 20.39 17.29
N PRO A 307 -4.40 19.40 17.59
CA PRO A 307 -2.95 19.56 17.51
C PRO A 307 -2.50 19.84 16.07
N VAL A 308 -1.69 20.88 15.90
CA VAL A 308 -1.11 21.33 14.64
C VAL A 308 0.39 21.12 14.74
N VAL A 309 0.85 19.91 14.43
CA VAL A 309 2.27 19.57 14.30
C VAL A 309 2.62 19.52 12.82
N ARG A 310 3.70 20.19 12.42
CA ARG A 310 4.16 20.29 11.03
C ARG A 310 5.66 20.12 10.94
N LEU A 311 6.12 19.74 9.74
CA LEU A 311 7.53 19.82 9.39
C LEU A 311 7.96 21.30 9.26
N PRO A 312 9.23 21.63 9.52
CA PRO A 312 9.73 23.01 9.44
C PRO A 312 9.65 23.55 8.02
N GLY A 313 9.59 24.87 7.87
CA GLY A 313 9.54 25.56 6.58
C GLY A 313 10.84 25.54 5.75
N GLY A 314 11.74 24.58 6.01
CA GLY A 314 13.00 24.39 5.29
C GLY A 314 14.20 24.05 6.19
N PRO A 315 15.38 23.80 5.59
CA PRO A 315 16.55 23.28 6.28
C PRO A 315 17.26 24.27 7.23
N LYS A 316 16.77 25.52 7.31
CA LYS A 316 17.33 26.57 8.18
C LYS A 316 16.92 26.40 9.64
N PHE A 317 15.90 25.59 9.91
CA PHE A 317 15.40 25.35 11.25
C PHE A 317 16.14 24.16 11.87
N PRO A 318 16.63 24.29 13.11
CA PRO A 318 17.44 23.25 13.75
C PRO A 318 16.60 22.12 14.35
N HIS A 319 15.28 22.20 14.30
CA HIS A 319 14.34 21.26 14.91
C HIS A 319 13.66 20.38 13.85
N ASP A 320 13.17 19.23 14.26
CA ASP A 320 12.62 18.20 13.37
C ASP A 320 11.14 18.45 13.01
N ALA A 321 10.38 19.00 13.95
CA ALA A 321 8.98 19.38 13.78
C ALA A 321 8.63 20.57 14.66
N GLN A 322 7.47 21.18 14.41
CA GLN A 322 6.99 22.33 15.17
C GLN A 322 5.50 22.17 15.49
N CYS A 323 5.10 22.51 16.71
CA CYS A 323 3.70 22.62 17.12
C CYS A 323 3.27 24.10 17.19
N ASP A 324 2.18 24.42 16.48
CA ASP A 324 1.72 25.80 16.22
C ASP A 324 0.48 26.21 17.02
N ASN A 325 -0.01 25.36 17.93
CA ASN A 325 -1.28 25.54 18.64
C ASN A 325 -1.36 26.80 19.51
N ALA A 326 -0.23 27.32 19.97
CA ALA A 326 -0.20 28.36 21.00
C ALA A 326 -0.99 29.62 20.62
N MET A 327 -0.91 30.06 19.36
CA MET A 327 -1.58 31.29 18.89
C MET A 327 -3.10 31.14 18.78
N SER A 328 -3.57 30.04 18.17
CA SER A 328 -5.01 29.77 18.01
C SER A 328 -5.66 29.51 19.37
N ALA A 329 -4.99 28.76 20.25
CA ALA A 329 -5.45 28.48 21.61
C ALA A 329 -5.55 29.77 22.44
N TYR A 330 -4.52 30.62 22.44
CA TYR A 330 -4.56 31.91 23.14
C TYR A 330 -5.71 32.79 22.65
N SER A 331 -5.86 32.91 21.33
CA SER A 331 -6.91 33.73 20.72
C SER A 331 -8.32 33.22 21.02
N ALA A 332 -8.50 31.90 21.11
CA ALA A 332 -9.78 31.29 21.50
C ALA A 332 -10.09 31.52 22.99
N LEU A 333 -9.15 31.23 23.89
CA LEU A 333 -9.32 31.41 25.33
C LEU A 333 -9.54 32.87 25.71
N SER A 334 -8.80 33.79 25.07
CA SER A 334 -8.92 35.23 25.28
C SER A 334 -10.30 35.74 24.88
N ARG A 335 -10.79 35.37 23.69
CA ARG A 335 -12.15 35.74 23.23
C ARG A 335 -13.25 35.18 24.12
N ALA A 336 -13.05 34.01 24.71
CA ALA A 336 -14.00 33.40 25.64
C ALA A 336 -13.91 33.97 27.06
N GLY A 337 -12.94 34.84 27.37
CA GLY A 337 -12.70 35.32 28.73
C GLY A 337 -12.24 34.23 29.70
N GLN A 338 -11.68 33.12 29.19
CA GLN A 338 -11.29 31.93 29.95
C GLN A 338 -9.76 31.72 29.96
N LEU A 339 -8.97 32.79 29.84
CA LEU A 339 -7.52 32.69 30.00
C LEU A 339 -7.20 32.27 31.45
N PRO A 340 -6.44 31.17 31.65
CA PRO A 340 -6.02 30.78 32.99
C PRO A 340 -5.11 31.83 33.64
N ALA A 341 -5.12 31.87 34.97
CA ALA A 341 -4.26 32.77 35.73
C ALA A 341 -2.78 32.55 35.37
N GLY A 342 -2.07 33.63 35.03
CA GLY A 342 -0.65 33.59 34.65
C GLY A 342 -0.37 33.52 33.15
N VAL A 343 -1.36 33.17 32.32
CA VAL A 343 -1.25 33.15 30.85
C VAL A 343 -1.57 34.55 30.30
N ARG A 344 -0.56 35.26 29.78
CA ARG A 344 -0.69 36.66 29.31
C ARG A 344 -0.34 36.83 27.84
N SER A 345 0.26 35.82 27.23
CA SER A 345 0.69 35.84 25.84
C SER A 345 0.54 34.46 25.21
N PRO A 346 0.52 34.36 23.87
CA PRO A 346 0.58 33.06 23.21
C PRO A 346 1.85 32.27 23.57
N ARG A 347 2.95 32.95 23.92
CA ARG A 347 4.17 32.29 24.38
C ARG A 347 3.94 31.52 25.68
N ASP A 348 3.19 32.09 26.62
CA ASP A 348 2.84 31.42 27.88
C ASP A 348 1.98 30.16 27.61
N VAL A 349 1.11 30.21 26.61
CA VAL A 349 0.35 29.04 26.14
C VAL A 349 1.28 27.96 25.60
N GLY A 350 2.26 28.33 24.77
CA GLY A 350 3.27 27.39 24.25
C GLY A 350 4.09 26.74 25.36
N VAL A 351 4.49 27.51 26.38
CA VAL A 351 5.20 26.99 27.57
C VAL A 351 4.32 26.01 28.36
N ALA A 352 3.05 26.36 28.58
CA ALA A 352 2.12 25.48 29.29
C ALA A 352 1.86 24.17 28.54
N ILE A 353 1.70 24.21 27.21
CA ILE A 353 1.55 23.00 26.38
C ILE A 353 2.80 22.14 26.45
N ALA A 354 3.99 22.74 26.26
CA ALA A 354 5.25 21.98 26.31
C ALA A 354 5.48 21.32 27.68
N ALA A 355 5.13 22.01 28.78
CA ALA A 355 5.22 21.47 30.13
C ALA A 355 4.19 20.37 30.42
N ALA A 356 3.04 20.38 29.71
CA ALA A 356 1.99 19.39 29.84
C ALA A 356 2.18 18.16 28.92
N LEU A 357 3.29 18.08 28.19
CA LEU A 357 3.62 16.88 27.41
C LEU A 357 3.78 15.68 28.33
N PRO A 358 3.04 14.60 28.12
CA PRO A 358 3.21 13.40 28.93
C PRO A 358 4.57 12.73 28.63
N PRO A 359 5.10 11.93 29.58
CA PRO A 359 6.29 11.14 29.34
C PRO A 359 6.17 10.32 28.07
N ASN A 360 7.15 10.42 27.17
CA ASN A 360 7.16 9.73 25.89
C ASN A 360 8.59 9.37 25.49
N GLY A 361 8.74 8.33 24.67
CA GLY A 361 10.04 7.89 24.14
C GLY A 361 10.41 8.49 22.78
N MET A 362 9.57 9.36 22.23
CA MET A 362 9.71 9.89 20.87
C MET A 362 10.43 11.23 20.81
N ILE A 363 10.20 12.09 21.80
CA ILE A 363 10.67 13.47 21.83
C ILE A 363 11.86 13.53 22.78
N ALA A 364 13.03 13.91 22.27
CA ALA A 364 14.22 14.14 23.09
C ALA A 364 14.09 15.42 23.91
N ARG A 365 13.63 16.50 23.28
CA ARG A 365 13.34 17.78 23.94
C ARG A 365 12.41 18.67 23.12
N THR A 366 11.86 19.68 23.77
CA THR A 366 11.07 20.75 23.15
C THR A 366 11.61 22.11 23.53
N GLU A 367 11.54 23.08 22.62
CA GLU A 367 11.97 24.46 22.86
C GLU A 367 10.88 25.44 22.38
N VAL A 368 10.44 26.34 23.25
CA VAL A 368 9.43 27.35 22.88
C VAL A 368 10.12 28.58 22.25
N ALA A 369 9.78 28.87 21.00
CA ALA A 369 10.37 29.93 20.19
C ALA A 369 9.34 31.00 19.77
N GLY A 370 9.84 32.22 19.57
CA GLY A 370 9.06 33.35 19.04
C GLY A 370 7.76 33.61 19.83
N PRO A 371 6.60 33.72 19.14
CA PRO A 371 5.32 34.00 19.78
C PRO A 371 4.73 32.80 20.55
N GLY A 372 5.36 31.63 20.55
CA GLY A 372 4.82 30.42 21.19
C GLY A 372 4.90 29.15 20.35
N PHE A 373 5.67 29.15 19.26
CA PHE A 373 5.96 27.92 18.51
C PHE A 373 6.72 26.95 19.39
N ILE A 374 6.33 25.67 19.39
CA ILE A 374 7.02 24.65 20.16
C ILE A 374 7.85 23.82 19.17
N ASN A 375 9.16 24.07 19.15
CA ASN A 375 10.12 23.30 18.36
C ASN A 375 10.30 21.92 18.99
N ILE A 376 10.30 20.88 18.18
CA ILE A 376 10.34 19.48 18.60
C ILE A 376 11.62 18.85 18.06
N PHE A 377 12.39 18.21 18.95
CA PHE A 377 13.57 17.43 18.61
C PHE A 377 13.27 15.96 18.90
N VAL A 378 13.32 15.12 17.89
CA VAL A 378 13.02 13.68 17.97
C VAL A 378 14.19 12.92 18.58
N ASN A 379 13.89 11.83 19.26
CA ASN A 379 14.87 10.97 19.89
C ASN A 379 15.67 10.15 18.86
N ASP A 380 16.99 10.31 18.86
CA ASP A 380 17.95 9.57 18.02
C ASP A 380 17.78 8.04 18.10
N GLY A 381 17.45 7.50 19.27
CA GLY A 381 17.19 6.07 19.47
C GLY A 381 15.99 5.58 18.64
N LEU A 382 14.96 6.39 18.48
CA LEU A 382 13.83 6.09 17.61
C LEU A 382 14.27 6.10 16.14
N LEU A 383 15.03 7.12 15.73
CA LEU A 383 15.49 7.29 14.35
C LEU A 383 16.42 6.15 13.90
N THR A 384 17.39 5.79 14.74
CA THR A 384 18.31 4.66 14.50
C THR A 384 17.55 3.33 14.44
N SER A 385 16.58 3.10 15.33
CA SER A 385 15.73 1.91 15.28
C SER A 385 14.92 1.82 13.99
N ARG A 386 14.36 2.93 13.50
CA ARG A 386 13.61 2.95 12.22
C ARG A 386 14.51 2.69 11.03
N CYS A 387 15.71 3.28 11.01
CA CYS A 387 16.70 3.02 9.98
C CYS A 387 17.14 1.54 9.96
N ALA A 388 17.33 0.94 11.14
CA ALA A 388 17.62 -0.49 11.26
C ALA A 388 16.46 -1.38 10.76
N SER A 389 15.20 -0.98 10.97
CA SER A 389 14.05 -1.67 10.41
C SER A 389 14.02 -1.62 8.88
N ILE A 390 14.44 -0.51 8.24
CA ILE A 390 14.54 -0.43 6.77
C ILE A 390 15.52 -1.49 6.24
N LEU A 391 16.63 -1.75 6.92
CA LEU A 391 17.59 -2.79 6.51
C LEU A 391 17.02 -4.21 6.62
N LYS A 392 16.17 -4.45 7.63
CA LYS A 392 15.63 -5.79 7.92
C LYS A 392 14.37 -6.10 7.12
N GLU A 393 13.48 -5.12 7.00
CA GLU A 393 12.12 -5.28 6.51
C GLU A 393 11.88 -4.52 5.21
N GLY A 394 12.81 -3.65 4.79
CA GLY A 394 12.59 -2.68 3.71
C GLY A 394 11.83 -1.45 4.19
N LEU A 395 11.63 -0.50 3.29
CA LEU A 395 10.81 0.67 3.56
C LEU A 395 9.32 0.24 3.53
N GLN A 396 8.61 0.45 4.63
CA GLN A 396 7.25 -0.07 4.83
C GLN A 396 6.20 1.04 4.74
N ALA A 397 5.04 0.72 4.18
CA ALA A 397 3.87 1.60 4.15
C ALA A 397 3.18 1.66 5.52
N PRO A 398 2.44 2.73 5.83
CA PRO A 398 1.65 2.80 7.04
C PRO A 398 0.56 1.72 7.07
N PRO A 399 0.24 1.16 8.24
CA PRO A 399 -0.80 0.15 8.34
C PRO A 399 -2.16 0.77 7.99
N ARG A 400 -2.89 0.13 7.07
CA ARG A 400 -4.24 0.52 6.65
C ARG A 400 -5.21 -0.63 6.73
N ARG A 401 -6.50 -0.29 6.88
CA ARG A 401 -7.57 -1.23 6.61
C ARG A 401 -7.74 -1.33 5.08
N PRO A 402 -7.57 -2.51 4.48
CA PRO A 402 -7.75 -2.65 3.04
C PRO A 402 -9.14 -2.19 2.60
N ARG A 403 -9.17 -1.51 1.46
CA ARG A 403 -10.37 -1.07 0.73
C ARG A 403 -10.24 -1.55 -0.70
N HIS A 404 -11.37 -1.76 -1.37
CA HIS A 404 -11.36 -2.00 -2.81
C HIS A 404 -11.48 -0.65 -3.55
N VAL A 405 -10.41 -0.28 -4.24
CA VAL A 405 -10.32 0.98 -5.01
C VAL A 405 -10.43 0.69 -6.50
N ALA A 406 -11.39 1.30 -7.18
CA ALA A 406 -11.50 1.31 -8.63
C ALA A 406 -10.94 2.63 -9.17
N ILE A 407 -9.91 2.56 -10.01
CA ILE A 407 -9.19 3.73 -10.53
C ILE A 407 -9.33 3.76 -12.05
N ASP A 408 -9.97 4.80 -12.57
CA ASP A 408 -10.19 5.06 -13.98
C ASP A 408 -9.16 6.06 -14.50
N TYR A 409 -8.31 5.61 -15.43
CA TYR A 409 -7.25 6.44 -15.99
C TYR A 409 -6.80 5.98 -17.39
N SER A 410 -6.01 6.84 -18.04
CA SER A 410 -5.57 6.74 -19.44
C SER A 410 -6.67 7.03 -20.46
N SER A 411 -7.66 6.14 -20.55
CA SER A 411 -8.90 6.27 -21.32
C SER A 411 -8.75 6.89 -22.73
N PRO A 412 -7.84 6.39 -23.60
CA PRO A 412 -7.71 6.86 -24.97
C PRO A 412 -8.91 6.46 -25.84
N ASN A 413 -9.11 7.20 -26.93
CA ASN A 413 -10.10 6.87 -27.94
C ASN A 413 -9.53 5.89 -28.97
N ILE A 414 -10.28 4.84 -29.30
CA ILE A 414 -9.91 3.88 -30.35
C ILE A 414 -9.79 4.59 -31.71
N ALA A 415 -8.90 4.10 -32.57
CA ALA A 415 -8.59 4.66 -33.89
C ALA A 415 -7.96 6.06 -33.89
N LYS A 416 -7.51 6.57 -32.73
CA LYS A 416 -6.77 7.83 -32.61
C LYS A 416 -5.46 7.61 -31.86
N ASP A 417 -4.43 8.34 -32.27
CA ASP A 417 -3.15 8.33 -31.56
C ASP A 417 -3.30 8.87 -30.12
N MET A 418 -2.54 8.29 -29.19
CA MET A 418 -2.38 8.86 -27.86
C MET A 418 -1.60 10.17 -27.92
N HIS A 419 -2.19 11.21 -27.33
CA HIS A 419 -1.57 12.53 -27.18
C HIS A 419 -1.23 12.85 -25.72
N VAL A 420 -0.53 13.96 -25.50
CA VAL A 420 -0.08 14.44 -24.17
C VAL A 420 -1.19 14.60 -23.11
N GLY A 421 -2.44 14.81 -23.51
CA GLY A 421 -3.58 14.77 -22.58
C GLY A 421 -3.81 13.39 -21.92
N HIS A 422 -3.75 12.30 -22.70
CA HIS A 422 -3.84 10.93 -22.17
C HIS A 422 -2.59 10.56 -21.37
N LEU A 423 -1.43 11.16 -21.71
CA LEU A 423 -0.18 10.95 -20.97
C LEU A 423 -0.33 11.31 -19.50
N ARG A 424 -0.86 12.50 -19.17
CA ARG A 424 -1.02 12.94 -17.77
C ARG A 424 -1.90 11.99 -16.97
N SER A 425 -3.08 11.66 -17.51
CA SER A 425 -3.98 10.70 -16.87
C SER A 425 -3.30 9.34 -16.67
N THR A 426 -2.56 8.87 -17.68
CA THR A 426 -1.81 7.60 -17.63
C THR A 426 -0.77 7.59 -16.50
N ILE A 427 0.08 8.61 -16.42
CA ILE A 427 1.18 8.70 -15.45
C ILE A 427 0.63 8.89 -14.03
N ILE A 428 -0.29 9.85 -13.84
CA ILE A 428 -0.85 10.17 -12.53
C ILE A 428 -1.68 9.00 -12.00
N GLY A 429 -2.51 8.39 -12.84
CA GLY A 429 -3.35 7.26 -12.46
C GLY A 429 -2.55 6.00 -12.11
N ASP A 430 -1.49 5.70 -12.86
CA ASP A 430 -0.60 4.58 -12.54
C ASP A 430 0.16 4.82 -11.22
N ALA A 431 0.67 6.04 -11.00
CA ALA A 431 1.34 6.40 -9.75
C ALA A 431 0.39 6.32 -8.54
N ILE A 432 -0.83 6.86 -8.63
CA ILE A 432 -1.84 6.75 -7.57
C ILE A 432 -2.16 5.27 -7.32
N SER A 433 -2.34 4.47 -8.37
CA SER A 433 -2.62 3.04 -8.25
C SER A 433 -1.52 2.32 -7.47
N ARG A 434 -0.25 2.60 -7.78
CA ARG A 434 0.92 2.01 -7.08
C ARG A 434 1.01 2.47 -5.64
N ILE A 435 0.76 3.75 -5.35
CA ILE A 435 0.76 4.30 -3.98
C ILE A 435 -0.30 3.62 -3.12
N LEU A 436 -1.53 3.52 -3.62
CA LEU A 436 -2.63 2.90 -2.88
C LEU A 436 -2.44 1.39 -2.72
N GLU A 437 -1.88 0.71 -3.72
CA GLU A 437 -1.52 -0.72 -3.62
C GLU A 437 -0.42 -0.94 -2.59
N TYR A 438 0.62 -0.09 -2.59
CA TYR A 438 1.69 -0.11 -1.61
C TYR A 438 1.18 0.16 -0.18
N ALA A 439 0.18 1.03 -0.02
CA ALA A 439 -0.52 1.27 1.24
C ALA A 439 -1.41 0.10 1.71
N GLY A 440 -1.59 -0.95 0.89
CA GLY A 440 -2.32 -2.17 1.25
C GLY A 440 -3.77 -2.22 0.77
N HIS A 441 -4.18 -1.36 -0.17
CA HIS A 441 -5.50 -1.44 -0.80
C HIS A 441 -5.53 -2.41 -1.98
N ARG A 442 -6.71 -2.95 -2.28
CA ARG A 442 -6.95 -3.76 -3.49
C ARG A 442 -7.32 -2.84 -4.63
N ILE A 443 -6.59 -2.88 -5.75
CA ILE A 443 -6.78 -1.95 -6.86
C ILE A 443 -7.40 -2.64 -8.08
N SER A 444 -8.48 -2.07 -8.61
CA SER A 444 -9.00 -2.33 -9.96
C SER A 444 -8.61 -1.18 -10.88
N ARG A 445 -7.66 -1.43 -11.79
CA ARG A 445 -7.13 -0.45 -12.74
C ARG A 445 -7.94 -0.50 -14.04
N ILE A 446 -8.77 0.50 -14.27
CA ILE A 446 -9.77 0.53 -15.35
C ILE A 446 -9.30 1.47 -16.45
N ASN A 447 -9.18 0.96 -17.67
CA ASN A 447 -8.95 1.77 -18.86
C ASN A 447 -10.27 1.99 -19.60
N HIS A 448 -10.93 3.12 -19.35
CA HIS A 448 -12.26 3.41 -19.87
C HIS A 448 -12.19 4.00 -21.29
N VAL A 449 -11.75 3.17 -22.24
CA VAL A 449 -11.54 3.61 -23.63
C VAL A 449 -12.82 3.98 -24.37
N GLY A 450 -12.71 4.99 -25.22
CA GLY A 450 -13.76 5.36 -26.18
C GLY A 450 -13.79 4.38 -27.35
N ASP A 451 -14.37 3.20 -27.13
CA ASP A 451 -14.51 2.12 -28.10
C ASP A 451 -15.93 1.99 -28.67
N TRP A 452 -16.82 2.92 -28.34
CA TRP A 452 -18.17 2.98 -28.88
C TRP A 452 -18.48 4.40 -29.36
N GLY A 453 -19.32 4.54 -30.40
CA GLY A 453 -19.74 5.85 -30.90
C GLY A 453 -19.89 5.95 -32.42
N THR A 454 -20.37 7.11 -32.88
CA THR A 454 -20.71 7.36 -34.29
C THR A 454 -19.50 7.37 -35.22
N GLN A 455 -18.30 7.62 -34.69
CA GLN A 455 -17.04 7.56 -35.42
C GLN A 455 -16.78 6.18 -36.05
N PHE A 456 -17.30 5.10 -35.46
CA PHE A 456 -17.13 3.76 -36.01
C PHE A 456 -17.92 3.54 -37.30
N GLY A 457 -19.01 4.28 -37.52
CA GLY A 457 -19.76 4.20 -38.77
C GLY A 457 -18.95 4.63 -39.98
N MET A 458 -18.26 5.77 -39.90
CA MET A 458 -17.39 6.23 -40.98
C MET A 458 -16.17 5.33 -41.17
N LEU A 459 -15.61 4.79 -40.08
CA LEU A 459 -14.50 3.83 -40.15
C LEU A 459 -14.92 2.54 -40.84
N LEU A 460 -16.06 1.96 -40.46
CA LEU A 460 -16.61 0.74 -41.07
C LEU A 460 -16.91 0.95 -42.56
N ALA A 461 -17.61 2.03 -42.90
CA ALA A 461 -17.93 2.35 -44.29
C ALA A 461 -16.65 2.51 -45.13
N HIS A 462 -15.65 3.23 -44.61
CA HIS A 462 -14.38 3.43 -45.30
C HIS A 462 -13.59 2.13 -45.44
N LEU A 463 -13.50 1.34 -44.37
CA LEU A 463 -12.77 0.09 -44.34
C LEU A 463 -13.36 -0.93 -45.33
N LYS A 464 -14.69 -1.01 -45.44
CA LYS A 464 -15.36 -1.86 -46.43
C LYS A 464 -15.08 -1.43 -47.88
N ASP A 465 -14.98 -0.13 -48.13
CA ASP A 465 -14.60 0.40 -49.44
C ASP A 465 -13.12 0.10 -49.77
N THR A 466 -12.23 0.22 -48.77
CA THR A 466 -10.78 0.03 -48.94
C THR A 466 -10.39 -1.44 -49.07
N PHE A 467 -11.10 -2.34 -48.39
CA PHE A 467 -10.83 -3.78 -48.38
C PHE A 467 -12.06 -4.57 -48.82
N PRO A 468 -12.40 -4.65 -50.12
CA PRO A 468 -13.62 -5.30 -50.59
C PRO A 468 -13.75 -6.79 -50.21
N ASP A 469 -12.64 -7.43 -49.84
CA ASP A 469 -12.55 -8.81 -49.35
C ASP A 469 -12.69 -8.95 -47.82
N TYR A 470 -13.14 -7.90 -47.11
CA TYR A 470 -13.30 -7.85 -45.64
C TYR A 470 -14.19 -8.97 -45.05
N GLU A 471 -15.03 -9.60 -45.87
CA GLU A 471 -15.87 -10.73 -45.46
C GLU A 471 -15.09 -12.04 -45.38
N THR A 472 -14.11 -12.24 -46.25
CA THR A 472 -13.36 -13.49 -46.39
C THR A 472 -11.95 -13.41 -45.79
N ARG A 473 -11.40 -12.20 -45.65
CA ARG A 473 -10.06 -11.94 -45.10
C ARG A 473 -10.13 -10.86 -44.03
N THR A 474 -9.33 -11.02 -42.97
CA THR A 474 -9.15 -9.95 -41.97
C THR A 474 -8.29 -8.84 -42.60
N PRO A 475 -8.80 -7.60 -42.68
CA PRO A 475 -8.06 -6.48 -43.26
C PRO A 475 -6.80 -6.14 -42.46
N ASP A 476 -5.71 -5.80 -43.15
CA ASP A 476 -4.51 -5.26 -42.51
C ASP A 476 -4.73 -3.78 -42.21
N ILE A 477 -5.09 -3.49 -40.96
CA ILE A 477 -5.39 -2.15 -40.45
C ILE A 477 -4.31 -1.65 -39.49
N SER A 478 -3.07 -2.09 -39.68
CA SER A 478 -1.91 -1.74 -38.84
C SER A 478 -1.71 -0.23 -38.64
N ASN A 479 -2.19 0.62 -39.57
CA ASN A 479 -2.19 2.08 -39.42
C ASN A 479 -3.61 2.67 -39.34
N LEU A 480 -4.29 2.37 -38.23
CA LEU A 480 -5.69 2.78 -38.01
C LEU A 480 -5.87 4.30 -37.96
N THR A 481 -4.84 5.05 -37.55
CA THR A 481 -4.87 6.53 -37.51
C THR A 481 -4.97 7.13 -38.92
N VAL A 482 -4.31 6.54 -39.92
CA VAL A 482 -4.42 6.98 -41.32
C VAL A 482 -5.83 6.69 -41.85
N LEU A 483 -6.31 5.47 -41.65
CA LEU A 483 -7.70 5.08 -41.99
C LEU A 483 -8.74 6.03 -41.38
N TYR A 484 -8.55 6.44 -40.13
CA TYR A 484 -9.44 7.40 -39.48
C TYR A 484 -9.41 8.78 -40.18
N LYS A 485 -8.22 9.29 -40.52
CA LYS A 485 -8.08 10.59 -41.20
C LYS A 485 -8.73 10.54 -42.59
N GLU A 486 -8.52 9.48 -43.34
CA GLU A 486 -9.11 9.29 -44.68
C GLU A 486 -10.63 9.16 -44.60
N ALA A 487 -11.14 8.35 -43.67
CA ALA A 487 -12.58 8.22 -43.41
C ALA A 487 -13.21 9.57 -43.01
N LYS A 488 -12.51 10.36 -42.19
CA LYS A 488 -13.00 11.67 -41.73
C LYS A 488 -13.07 12.68 -42.88
N VAL A 489 -12.06 12.71 -43.76
CA VAL A 489 -12.07 13.55 -44.97
C VAL A 489 -13.27 13.21 -45.85
N ARG A 490 -13.50 11.91 -46.12
CA ARG A 490 -14.67 11.47 -46.91
C ARG A 490 -16.00 11.79 -46.24
N PHE A 491 -16.08 11.69 -44.92
CA PHE A 491 -17.30 12.01 -44.17
C PHE A 491 -17.67 13.50 -44.24
N ASP A 492 -16.67 14.39 -44.24
CA ASP A 492 -16.87 15.84 -44.30
C ASP A 492 -16.98 16.39 -45.73
N ASP A 493 -16.64 15.57 -46.74
CA ASP A 493 -16.74 15.94 -48.14
C ASP A 493 -18.21 16.06 -48.58
N LYS A 494 -18.63 17.29 -48.90
CA LYS A 494 -19.98 17.57 -49.37
C LYS A 494 -20.26 16.99 -50.76
N SER A 495 -19.24 16.59 -51.51
CA SER A 495 -19.38 15.96 -52.81
C SER A 495 -19.67 14.46 -52.74
N ASP A 496 -19.53 13.82 -51.58
CA ASP A 496 -19.86 12.40 -51.33
C ASP A 496 -20.95 12.24 -50.24
N PRO A 497 -22.19 12.70 -50.49
CA PRO A 497 -23.27 12.56 -49.52
C PRO A 497 -23.68 11.09 -49.28
N GLU A 498 -23.40 10.20 -50.23
CA GLU A 498 -23.71 8.78 -50.12
C GLU A 498 -22.85 8.10 -49.06
N PHE A 499 -21.55 8.42 -48.98
CA PHE A 499 -20.68 7.90 -47.93
C PHE A 499 -21.16 8.26 -46.54
N LYS A 500 -21.59 9.52 -46.33
CA LYS A 500 -22.14 9.96 -45.05
C LYS A 500 -23.41 9.17 -44.67
N GLN A 501 -24.28 8.91 -45.64
CA GLN A 501 -25.48 8.10 -45.41
C GLN A 501 -25.14 6.63 -45.09
N ARG A 502 -24.15 6.05 -45.79
CA ARG A 502 -23.65 4.69 -45.48
C ARG A 502 -23.04 4.63 -44.09
N ALA A 503 -22.20 5.60 -43.72
CA ALA A 503 -21.61 5.68 -42.39
C ALA A 503 -22.67 5.63 -41.27
N TYR A 504 -23.78 6.36 -41.40
CA TYR A 504 -24.88 6.27 -40.43
C TYR A 504 -25.54 4.90 -40.41
N LYS A 505 -25.76 4.27 -41.58
CA LYS A 505 -26.31 2.90 -41.65
C LYS A 505 -25.39 1.89 -40.96
N GLU A 506 -24.08 2.04 -41.11
CA GLU A 506 -23.10 1.17 -40.46
C GLU A 506 -23.12 1.29 -38.92
N VAL A 507 -23.33 2.49 -38.37
CA VAL A 507 -23.53 2.65 -36.91
C VAL A 507 -24.76 1.88 -36.44
N VAL A 508 -25.88 2.01 -37.15
CA VAL A 508 -27.13 1.32 -36.79
C VAL A 508 -26.94 -0.19 -36.88
N ALA A 509 -26.30 -0.69 -37.94
CA ALA A 509 -26.01 -2.12 -38.09
C ALA A 509 -25.07 -2.63 -36.98
N LEU A 510 -24.04 -1.87 -36.60
CA LEU A 510 -23.15 -2.22 -35.48
C LEU A 510 -23.93 -2.29 -34.15
N GLN A 511 -24.79 -1.32 -33.87
CA GLN A 511 -25.62 -1.29 -32.66
C GLN A 511 -26.68 -2.38 -32.64
N ALA A 512 -27.19 -2.78 -33.79
CA ALA A 512 -28.12 -3.91 -33.94
C ALA A 512 -27.43 -5.28 -33.78
N GLY A 513 -26.10 -5.31 -33.64
CA GLY A 513 -25.33 -6.53 -33.43
C GLY A 513 -25.01 -7.29 -34.70
N ASP A 514 -24.93 -6.62 -35.86
CA ASP A 514 -24.48 -7.24 -37.11
C ASP A 514 -23.11 -7.90 -36.93
N GLU A 515 -23.02 -9.20 -37.22
CA GLU A 515 -21.84 -10.00 -36.92
C GLU A 515 -20.60 -9.55 -37.69
N VAL A 516 -20.78 -9.07 -38.92
CA VAL A 516 -19.69 -8.59 -39.76
C VAL A 516 -19.14 -7.28 -39.20
N ASN A 517 -20.00 -6.33 -38.89
CA ASN A 517 -19.61 -5.07 -38.28
C ASN A 517 -18.97 -5.26 -36.90
N LEU A 518 -19.52 -6.13 -36.06
CA LEU A 518 -18.94 -6.45 -34.76
C LEU A 518 -17.55 -7.09 -34.90
N ARG A 519 -17.35 -7.98 -35.88
CA ARG A 519 -16.02 -8.56 -36.16
C ARG A 519 -15.02 -7.47 -36.54
N LEU A 520 -15.36 -6.62 -37.51
CA LEU A 520 -14.49 -5.54 -37.97
C LEU A 520 -14.19 -4.53 -36.86
N TRP A 521 -15.20 -4.19 -36.06
CA TRP A 521 -15.06 -3.34 -34.88
C TRP A 521 -14.08 -3.95 -33.86
N ARG A 522 -14.22 -5.24 -33.52
CA ARG A 522 -13.29 -5.94 -32.61
C ARG A 522 -11.86 -5.89 -33.13
N THR A 523 -11.63 -6.11 -34.43
CA THR A 523 -10.28 -6.00 -35.01
C THR A 523 -9.70 -4.59 -34.85
N MET A 524 -10.51 -3.53 -35.05
CA MET A 524 -10.06 -2.14 -34.82
C MET A 524 -9.71 -1.87 -33.35
N VAL A 525 -10.49 -2.42 -32.42
CA VAL A 525 -10.24 -2.33 -30.98
C VAL A 525 -8.95 -3.07 -30.61
N GLU A 526 -8.76 -4.29 -31.10
CA GLU A 526 -7.57 -5.12 -30.85
C GLU A 526 -6.29 -4.43 -31.35
N VAL A 527 -6.30 -3.88 -32.56
CA VAL A 527 -5.15 -3.17 -33.14
C VAL A 527 -4.83 -1.90 -32.34
N SER A 528 -5.85 -1.12 -31.96
CA SER A 528 -5.64 0.07 -31.11
C SER A 528 -5.10 -0.31 -29.73
N ALA A 529 -5.66 -1.36 -29.12
CA ALA A 529 -5.22 -1.84 -27.81
C ALA A 529 -3.76 -2.32 -27.84
N ALA A 530 -3.33 -2.98 -28.91
CA ALA A 530 -1.92 -3.35 -29.10
C ALA A 530 -1.01 -2.11 -29.15
N MET A 531 -1.39 -1.09 -29.92
CA MET A 531 -0.64 0.18 -29.99
C MET A 531 -0.56 0.88 -28.62
N PHE A 532 -1.66 0.92 -27.87
CA PHE A 532 -1.67 1.50 -26.52
C PHE A 532 -0.79 0.70 -25.56
N ASN A 533 -0.83 -0.63 -25.62
CA ASN A 533 0.00 -1.49 -24.79
C ASN A 533 1.49 -1.28 -25.03
N ASP A 534 1.92 -1.00 -26.25
CA ASP A 534 3.32 -0.69 -26.52
C ASP A 534 3.76 0.63 -25.87
N VAL A 535 2.88 1.65 -25.87
CA VAL A 535 3.09 2.89 -25.11
C VAL A 535 3.11 2.61 -23.60
N TYR A 536 2.20 1.79 -23.08
CA TYR A 536 2.12 1.44 -21.67
C TYR A 536 3.37 0.69 -21.20
N LYS A 537 3.91 -0.24 -21.99
CA LYS A 537 5.18 -0.94 -21.70
C LYS A 537 6.33 0.05 -21.59
N ARG A 538 6.46 0.97 -22.56
CA ARG A 538 7.50 2.01 -22.55
C ARG A 538 7.38 2.90 -21.31
N LEU A 539 6.17 3.28 -20.91
CA LEU A 539 5.96 4.06 -19.69
C LEU A 539 6.06 3.25 -18.39
N GLY A 540 6.25 1.93 -18.46
CA GLY A 540 6.22 1.05 -17.29
C GLY A 540 4.89 1.12 -16.53
N VAL A 541 3.77 1.29 -17.25
CA VAL A 541 2.42 1.25 -16.66
C VAL A 541 2.12 -0.18 -16.20
N HIS A 542 1.43 -0.31 -15.08
CA HIS A 542 1.15 -1.61 -14.49
C HIS A 542 0.35 -2.51 -15.47
N PRO A 543 0.76 -3.77 -15.71
CA PRO A 543 0.13 -4.66 -16.70
C PRO A 543 -1.30 -5.06 -16.33
N GLY A 544 -1.69 -4.88 -15.06
CA GLY A 544 -3.06 -5.07 -14.58
C GLY A 544 -4.06 -3.98 -15.01
N LEU A 545 -3.63 -2.95 -15.77
CA LEU A 545 -4.55 -1.99 -16.40
C LEU A 545 -5.38 -2.72 -17.46
N TYR A 546 -6.65 -2.98 -17.18
CA TYR A 546 -7.51 -3.75 -18.07
C TYR A 546 -8.43 -2.84 -18.88
N LEU A 547 -8.64 -3.22 -20.14
CA LEU A 547 -9.52 -2.52 -21.07
C LEU A 547 -10.98 -2.71 -20.67
N CYS A 548 -11.67 -1.62 -20.35
CA CYS A 548 -13.08 -1.60 -19.96
C CYS A 548 -13.78 -0.43 -20.64
N GLY A 549 -13.86 -0.51 -21.97
CA GLY A 549 -14.42 0.56 -22.79
C GLY A 549 -15.90 0.81 -22.57
N GLU A 550 -16.40 1.89 -23.17
CA GLU A 550 -17.82 2.25 -23.17
C GLU A 550 -18.71 1.08 -23.62
N SER A 551 -18.25 0.30 -24.60
CA SER A 551 -18.99 -0.83 -25.15
C SER A 551 -19.35 -1.91 -24.12
N PHE A 552 -18.53 -2.06 -23.07
CA PHE A 552 -18.78 -3.01 -21.97
C PHE A 552 -20.09 -2.72 -21.25
N TYR A 553 -20.44 -1.44 -21.12
CA TYR A 553 -21.60 -1.00 -20.34
C TYR A 553 -22.89 -0.98 -21.15
N ASN A 554 -22.83 -1.13 -22.49
CA ASN A 554 -24.02 -1.09 -23.36
C ASN A 554 -25.17 -2.02 -22.89
N PRO A 555 -24.92 -3.28 -22.48
CA PRO A 555 -25.98 -4.15 -21.99
C PRO A 555 -26.55 -3.71 -20.63
N LEU A 556 -25.79 -2.91 -19.86
CA LEU A 556 -26.16 -2.46 -18.52
C LEU A 556 -26.99 -1.17 -18.55
N ILE A 557 -26.86 -0.35 -19.61
CA ILE A 557 -27.55 0.93 -19.75
C ILE A 557 -29.08 0.77 -19.60
N PRO A 558 -29.78 -0.11 -20.35
CA PRO A 558 -31.24 -0.22 -20.23
C PRO A 558 -31.70 -0.51 -18.79
N SER A 559 -31.07 -1.48 -18.13
CA SER A 559 -31.39 -1.84 -16.73
C SER A 559 -31.12 -0.70 -15.74
N THR A 560 -30.09 0.12 -16.01
CA THR A 560 -29.76 1.29 -15.20
C THR A 560 -30.83 2.36 -15.32
N ILE A 561 -31.32 2.61 -16.54
CA ILE A 561 -32.39 3.58 -16.82
C ILE A 561 -33.72 3.12 -16.23
N GLU A 562 -34.06 1.84 -16.39
CA GLU A 562 -35.26 1.25 -15.79
C GLU A 562 -35.27 1.40 -14.27
N GLU A 563 -34.13 1.15 -13.62
CA GLU A 563 -33.99 1.33 -12.18
C GLU A 563 -34.22 2.79 -11.77
N LEU A 564 -33.57 3.75 -12.44
CA LEU A 564 -33.75 5.19 -12.17
C LEU A 564 -35.20 5.65 -12.41
N SER A 565 -35.83 5.15 -13.48
CA SER A 565 -37.23 5.43 -13.80
C SER A 565 -38.17 4.89 -12.73
N SER A 566 -37.95 3.64 -12.27
CA SER A 566 -38.75 3.01 -11.22
C SER A 566 -38.68 3.75 -9.86
N LYS A 567 -37.58 4.46 -9.62
CA LYS A 567 -37.37 5.33 -8.45
C LYS A 567 -37.97 6.72 -8.61
N GLY A 568 -38.56 7.03 -9.76
CA GLY A 568 -39.14 8.35 -10.05
C GLY A 568 -38.10 9.46 -10.19
N LEU A 569 -36.85 9.12 -10.53
CA LEU A 569 -35.74 10.07 -10.62
C LEU A 569 -35.58 10.71 -12.01
N LEU A 570 -36.33 10.22 -13.00
CA LEU A 570 -36.24 10.66 -14.39
C LEU A 570 -37.48 11.44 -14.79
N THR A 571 -37.28 12.52 -15.54
CA THR A 571 -38.34 13.37 -16.11
C THR A 571 -38.22 13.34 -17.63
N GLU A 572 -39.34 13.15 -18.32
CA GLU A 572 -39.39 13.26 -19.76
C GLU A 572 -39.60 14.72 -20.18
N ASP A 573 -38.76 15.22 -21.09
CA ASP A 573 -38.82 16.58 -21.63
C ASP A 573 -38.46 16.55 -23.13
N GLU A 574 -39.36 17.07 -23.97
CA GLU A 574 -39.24 17.02 -25.45
C GLU A 574 -38.87 15.62 -26.02
N GLY A 575 -39.33 14.54 -25.36
CA GLY A 575 -39.04 13.15 -25.71
C GLY A 575 -37.68 12.63 -25.25
N ALA A 576 -36.81 13.48 -24.72
CA ALA A 576 -35.60 13.07 -24.01
C ALA A 576 -35.92 12.71 -22.55
N LEU A 577 -35.10 11.83 -21.97
CA LEU A 577 -35.23 11.41 -20.57
C LEU A 577 -34.09 12.01 -19.75
N LEU A 578 -34.44 12.91 -18.83
CA LEU A 578 -33.51 13.76 -18.08
C LEU A 578 -33.51 13.40 -16.60
N MET A 579 -32.35 13.52 -15.94
CA MET A 579 -32.21 13.44 -14.49
C MET A 579 -31.76 14.80 -13.96
N PHE A 580 -32.61 15.43 -13.17
CA PHE A 580 -32.30 16.71 -12.52
C PHE A 580 -31.62 16.48 -11.17
N ILE A 581 -30.52 17.18 -10.93
CA ILE A 581 -29.81 17.16 -9.65
C ILE A 581 -30.08 18.46 -8.92
N GLU A 582 -30.49 18.37 -7.65
CA GLU A 582 -30.79 19.55 -6.84
C GLU A 582 -29.57 20.48 -6.72
N GLY A 583 -29.79 21.79 -6.90
CA GLY A 583 -28.73 22.80 -6.91
C GLY A 583 -28.02 22.98 -8.25
N GLU A 584 -28.30 22.15 -9.25
CA GLU A 584 -27.67 22.19 -10.56
C GLU A 584 -28.59 22.69 -11.66
N LYS A 585 -28.04 23.50 -12.58
CA LYS A 585 -28.80 24.07 -13.69
C LYS A 585 -28.92 23.15 -14.89
N VAL A 586 -27.97 22.23 -15.04
CA VAL A 586 -27.86 21.35 -16.20
C VAL A 586 -28.23 19.93 -15.75
N PRO A 587 -29.26 19.30 -16.35
CA PRO A 587 -29.59 17.91 -16.07
C PRO A 587 -28.65 16.95 -16.80
N LEU A 588 -28.60 15.71 -16.33
CA LEU A 588 -28.05 14.60 -17.11
C LEU A 588 -29.09 14.14 -18.14
N MET A 589 -28.70 14.00 -19.39
CA MET A 589 -29.52 13.46 -20.47
C MET A 589 -29.29 11.96 -20.60
N VAL A 590 -30.08 11.17 -19.87
CA VAL A 590 -29.92 9.73 -19.76
C VAL A 590 -30.38 8.99 -21.02
N ARG A 591 -31.32 9.57 -21.78
CA ARG A 591 -31.71 9.10 -23.12
C ARG A 591 -32.13 10.28 -24.00
N LYS A 592 -31.72 10.29 -25.26
CA LYS A 592 -32.11 11.30 -26.25
C LYS A 592 -33.54 11.07 -26.76
N SER A 593 -34.09 12.06 -27.47
CA SER A 593 -35.42 11.99 -28.09
C SER A 593 -35.53 10.97 -29.22
N ASP A 594 -34.41 10.60 -29.86
CA ASP A 594 -34.33 9.52 -30.84
C ASP A 594 -34.18 8.12 -30.20
N GLY A 595 -34.22 8.04 -28.86
CA GLY A 595 -34.02 6.83 -28.09
C GLY A 595 -32.55 6.43 -27.90
N GLY A 596 -31.60 7.16 -28.49
CA GLY A 596 -30.17 6.89 -28.39
C GLY A 596 -29.57 7.21 -27.02
N TYR A 597 -28.53 6.47 -26.67
CA TYR A 597 -27.73 6.70 -25.46
C TYR A 597 -26.53 7.64 -25.73
N GLY A 598 -26.02 8.25 -24.67
CA GLY A 598 -24.86 9.13 -24.70
C GLY A 598 -23.90 8.86 -23.54
N TYR A 599 -22.94 9.77 -23.33
CA TYR A 599 -21.95 9.64 -22.26
C TYR A 599 -22.59 9.59 -20.87
N ASP A 600 -23.62 10.40 -20.61
CA ASP A 600 -24.37 10.39 -19.36
C ASP A 600 -24.95 9.00 -19.06
N SER A 601 -25.50 8.32 -20.06
CA SER A 601 -26.04 6.96 -19.93
C SER A 601 -24.93 5.96 -19.58
N THR A 602 -23.80 6.02 -20.29
CA THR A 602 -22.65 5.13 -20.10
C THR A 602 -22.01 5.33 -18.73
N ASP A 603 -21.78 6.58 -18.31
CA ASP A 603 -21.13 6.89 -17.04
C ASP A 603 -22.00 6.56 -15.84
N LEU A 604 -23.33 6.71 -15.95
CA LEU A 604 -24.28 6.23 -14.94
C LEU A 604 -24.24 4.70 -14.81
N ALA A 605 -24.20 3.98 -15.94
CA ALA A 605 -24.05 2.53 -15.91
C ALA A 605 -22.68 2.10 -15.36
N ALA A 606 -21.62 2.85 -15.68
CA ALA A 606 -20.27 2.56 -15.22
C ALA A 606 -20.09 2.78 -13.72
N ILE A 607 -20.57 3.89 -13.17
CA ILE A 607 -20.50 4.14 -11.73
C ILE A 607 -21.35 3.15 -10.94
N ARG A 608 -22.54 2.80 -11.45
CA ARG A 608 -23.40 1.76 -10.88
C ARG A 608 -22.68 0.41 -10.86
N TYR A 609 -22.09 -0.01 -11.98
CA TYR A 609 -21.31 -1.24 -12.08
C TYR A 609 -20.13 -1.27 -11.11
N ARG A 610 -19.36 -0.18 -11.02
CA ARG A 610 -18.19 -0.09 -10.14
C ARG A 610 -18.55 -0.22 -8.66
N ILE A 611 -19.70 0.32 -8.25
CA ILE A 611 -20.16 0.24 -6.86
C ILE A 611 -20.90 -1.08 -6.59
N GLN A 612 -21.83 -1.48 -7.45
CA GLN A 612 -22.72 -2.60 -7.18
C GLN A 612 -22.17 -3.95 -7.62
N ASP A 613 -21.41 -4.03 -8.70
CA ASP A 613 -20.90 -5.29 -9.24
C ASP A 613 -19.43 -5.50 -8.85
N LEU A 614 -18.59 -4.48 -9.04
CA LEU A 614 -17.19 -4.53 -8.59
C LEU A 614 -17.05 -4.39 -7.07
N LYS A 615 -18.08 -3.88 -6.37
CA LYS A 615 -18.05 -3.66 -4.90
C LYS A 615 -16.91 -2.75 -4.45
N ALA A 616 -16.56 -1.75 -5.26
CA ALA A 616 -15.54 -0.79 -4.89
C ALA A 616 -16.03 0.15 -3.78
N ASP A 617 -15.26 0.24 -2.69
CA ASP A 617 -15.47 1.19 -1.59
C ASP A 617 -14.97 2.60 -1.96
N TRP A 618 -14.04 2.68 -2.91
CA TRP A 618 -13.41 3.92 -3.31
C TRP A 618 -13.28 3.98 -4.82
N LEU A 619 -13.83 5.03 -5.45
CA LEU A 619 -13.70 5.28 -6.87
C LEU A 619 -12.83 6.52 -7.10
N VAL A 620 -11.84 6.39 -7.98
CA VAL A 620 -10.91 7.46 -8.35
C VAL A 620 -10.96 7.68 -9.85
N TYR A 621 -11.38 8.86 -10.28
CA TYR A 621 -11.49 9.24 -11.69
C TYR A 621 -10.37 10.22 -12.06
N VAL A 622 -9.37 9.77 -12.82
CA VAL A 622 -8.21 10.57 -13.22
C VAL A 622 -8.47 11.20 -14.60
N ILE A 623 -9.24 12.29 -14.61
CA ILE A 623 -9.79 12.91 -15.82
C ILE A 623 -9.53 14.42 -15.81
N ASP A 624 -9.31 15.02 -16.98
CA ASP A 624 -9.10 16.46 -17.17
C ASP A 624 -10.15 17.33 -16.44
N ALA A 625 -9.72 18.50 -15.94
CA ALA A 625 -10.57 19.42 -15.18
C ALA A 625 -11.82 19.91 -15.94
N GLY A 626 -11.79 19.92 -17.27
CA GLY A 626 -12.92 20.28 -18.14
C GLY A 626 -14.13 19.36 -18.01
N GLN A 627 -13.97 18.15 -17.48
CA GLN A 627 -15.07 17.20 -17.22
C GLN A 627 -15.63 17.28 -15.79
N ALA A 628 -15.18 18.23 -14.98
CA ALA A 628 -15.56 18.32 -13.57
C ALA A 628 -17.07 18.47 -13.35
N LEU A 629 -17.76 19.26 -14.19
CA LEU A 629 -19.22 19.44 -14.06
C LEU A 629 -19.95 18.11 -14.29
N HIS A 630 -19.61 17.42 -15.37
CA HIS A 630 -20.20 16.13 -15.74
C HIS A 630 -20.01 15.08 -14.64
N LEU A 631 -18.77 14.85 -14.20
CA LEU A 631 -18.48 13.87 -13.15
C LEU A 631 -19.19 14.20 -11.84
N ARG A 632 -19.23 15.47 -11.47
CA ARG A 632 -19.94 15.90 -10.25
C ARG A 632 -21.44 15.62 -10.33
N LEU A 633 -22.06 15.82 -11.49
CA LEU A 633 -23.46 15.44 -11.72
C LEU A 633 -23.63 13.92 -11.61
N THR A 634 -22.76 13.13 -12.26
CA THR A 634 -22.78 11.67 -12.20
C THR A 634 -22.61 11.13 -10.78
N PHE A 635 -21.72 11.72 -9.98
CA PHE A 635 -21.50 11.31 -8.58
C PHE A 635 -22.71 11.63 -7.72
N LYS A 636 -23.31 12.81 -7.88
CA LYS A 636 -24.56 13.16 -7.20
C LYS A 636 -25.74 12.31 -7.66
N ALA A 637 -25.80 11.95 -8.93
CA ALA A 637 -26.79 11.00 -9.44
C ALA A 637 -26.64 9.64 -8.75
N ALA A 638 -25.42 9.14 -8.54
CA ALA A 638 -25.18 7.88 -7.83
C ALA A 638 -25.60 7.93 -6.35
N GLU A 639 -25.41 9.07 -5.66
CA GLU A 639 -25.91 9.30 -4.30
C GLU A 639 -27.45 9.30 -4.26
N VAL A 640 -28.09 10.10 -5.13
CA VAL A 640 -29.55 10.24 -5.20
C VAL A 640 -30.23 8.93 -5.62
N ALA A 641 -29.58 8.17 -6.51
CA ALA A 641 -30.03 6.83 -6.90
C ALA A 641 -29.86 5.79 -5.79
N GLY A 642 -29.21 6.12 -4.67
CA GLY A 642 -28.94 5.20 -3.57
C GLY A 642 -27.92 4.12 -3.92
N TRP A 643 -27.08 4.33 -4.94
CA TRP A 643 -25.97 3.45 -5.27
C TRP A 643 -24.78 3.77 -4.37
N ALA A 644 -24.45 5.05 -4.24
CA ALA A 644 -23.38 5.53 -3.38
C ALA A 644 -23.91 6.00 -2.02
N ASP A 645 -23.24 5.57 -0.96
CA ASP A 645 -23.45 6.04 0.42
C ASP A 645 -22.18 6.79 0.86
N PRO A 646 -22.21 8.13 1.01
CA PRO A 646 -21.03 8.93 1.40
C PRO A 646 -20.40 8.53 2.74
N ALA A 647 -21.11 7.79 3.61
CA ALA A 647 -20.53 7.26 4.84
C ALA A 647 -19.67 6.00 4.61
N LYS A 648 -19.86 5.31 3.47
CA LYS A 648 -19.17 4.06 3.12
C LYS A 648 -18.24 4.22 1.92
N HIS A 649 -18.68 4.98 0.93
CA HIS A 649 -18.03 5.13 -0.35
C HIS A 649 -17.32 6.47 -0.43
N ARG A 650 -16.09 6.45 -0.94
CA ARG A 650 -15.32 7.64 -1.30
C ARG A 650 -15.27 7.74 -2.83
N ILE A 651 -15.57 8.90 -3.40
CA ILE A 651 -15.53 9.11 -4.85
C ILE A 651 -14.76 10.40 -5.13
N ASP A 652 -13.63 10.30 -5.81
CA ASP A 652 -12.74 11.43 -6.09
C ASP A 652 -12.62 11.68 -7.59
N HIS A 653 -12.77 12.95 -7.98
CA HIS A 653 -12.30 13.45 -9.27
C HIS A 653 -10.87 13.97 -9.11
N VAL A 654 -9.91 13.20 -9.60
CA VAL A 654 -8.50 13.58 -9.67
C VAL A 654 -8.27 14.33 -10.98
N SER A 655 -8.57 15.62 -10.94
CA SER A 655 -8.31 16.53 -12.05
C SER A 655 -6.85 16.90 -12.19
N PHE A 656 -6.46 17.31 -13.40
CA PHE A 656 -5.13 17.81 -13.70
C PHE A 656 -5.18 18.98 -14.68
N GLY A 657 -4.16 19.85 -14.62
CA GLY A 657 -3.98 20.98 -15.53
C GLY A 657 -3.55 20.55 -16.94
N ILE A 658 -3.43 21.49 -17.85
CA ILE A 658 -3.04 21.21 -19.24
C ILE A 658 -1.52 21.13 -19.41
N VAL A 659 -1.09 20.41 -20.45
CA VAL A 659 0.31 20.42 -20.90
C VAL A 659 0.52 21.63 -21.81
N CYS A 660 1.44 22.50 -21.42
CA CYS A 660 1.76 23.74 -22.11
C CYS A 660 3.11 23.68 -22.81
N GLY A 661 3.24 24.38 -23.94
CA GLY A 661 4.53 24.75 -24.51
C GLY A 661 5.15 25.92 -23.77
N GLU A 662 6.35 26.33 -24.20
CA GLU A 662 7.06 27.48 -23.63
C GLU A 662 6.29 28.80 -23.78
N ASP A 663 5.37 28.86 -24.75
CA ASP A 663 4.45 29.96 -24.98
C ASP A 663 3.26 29.99 -24.01
N LYS A 664 3.21 29.07 -23.04
CA LYS A 664 2.11 28.87 -22.07
C LYS A 664 0.76 28.54 -22.71
N LYS A 665 0.75 28.12 -23.98
CA LYS A 665 -0.45 27.60 -24.65
C LYS A 665 -0.37 26.09 -24.73
N ARG A 666 -1.51 25.47 -25.09
CA ARG A 666 -1.61 24.02 -25.25
C ARG A 666 -0.49 23.49 -26.14
N PHE A 667 0.24 22.50 -25.65
CA PHE A 667 1.41 21.95 -26.31
C PHE A 667 1.05 21.37 -27.70
N ARG A 668 1.69 21.91 -28.74
CA ARG A 668 1.49 21.57 -30.14
C ARG A 668 2.83 21.54 -30.88
N THR A 669 2.88 20.81 -31.99
CA THR A 669 4.05 20.82 -32.89
C THR A 669 4.22 22.20 -33.54
N ARG A 670 5.37 22.44 -34.19
CA ARG A 670 5.62 23.66 -34.99
C ARG A 670 4.60 23.85 -36.13
N SER A 671 4.00 22.77 -36.62
CA SER A 671 2.92 22.78 -37.62
C SER A 671 1.53 23.07 -37.02
N GLY A 672 1.39 23.14 -35.69
CA GLY A 672 0.12 23.35 -35.00
C GLY A 672 -0.70 22.08 -34.74
N GLU A 673 -0.15 20.91 -35.10
CA GLU A 673 -0.75 19.59 -34.85
C GLU A 673 -0.51 19.12 -33.41
N THR A 674 -1.26 18.10 -33.01
CA THR A 674 -1.11 17.48 -31.68
C THR A 674 0.15 16.62 -31.66
N VAL A 675 0.99 16.78 -30.63
CA VAL A 675 2.22 15.98 -30.47
C VAL A 675 1.86 14.54 -30.11
N ARG A 676 2.40 13.57 -30.87
CA ARG A 676 2.26 12.15 -30.56
C ARG A 676 3.16 11.78 -29.40
N LEU A 677 2.65 10.94 -28.51
CA LEU A 677 3.38 10.53 -27.31
C LEU A 677 4.63 9.69 -27.62
N VAL A 678 4.56 8.83 -28.64
CA VAL A 678 5.67 7.99 -29.11
C VAL A 678 6.88 8.85 -29.48
N ASP A 679 6.66 9.89 -30.29
CA ASP A 679 7.73 10.79 -30.76
C ASP A 679 8.42 11.51 -29.58
N LEU A 680 7.65 11.87 -28.56
CA LEU A 680 8.16 12.54 -27.34
C LEU A 680 9.08 11.62 -26.55
N LEU A 681 8.67 10.37 -26.36
CA LEU A 681 9.47 9.36 -25.66
C LEU A 681 10.73 8.99 -26.46
N ASP A 682 10.63 8.86 -27.79
CA ASP A 682 11.78 8.59 -28.66
C ASP A 682 12.83 9.70 -28.58
N GLN A 683 12.38 10.96 -28.58
CA GLN A 683 13.28 12.10 -28.43
C GLN A 683 13.95 12.14 -27.04
N ALA A 684 13.20 11.86 -25.97
CA ALA A 684 13.78 11.79 -24.62
C ALA A 684 14.85 10.70 -24.51
N LYS A 685 14.59 9.51 -25.09
CA LYS A 685 15.57 8.41 -25.18
C LYS A 685 16.81 8.83 -25.97
N ALA A 686 16.64 9.44 -27.14
CA ALA A 686 17.74 9.86 -27.99
C ALA A 686 18.70 10.85 -27.29
N ILE A 687 18.16 11.85 -26.59
CA ILE A 687 18.96 12.81 -25.81
C ILE A 687 19.73 12.08 -24.69
N MET A 688 19.13 11.09 -24.05
CA MET A 688 19.83 10.32 -23.01
C MET A 688 20.92 9.40 -23.57
N ILE A 689 20.74 8.84 -24.77
CA ILE A 689 21.79 8.09 -25.47
C ILE A 689 23.01 8.97 -25.70
N GLU A 690 22.81 10.16 -26.27
CA GLU A 690 23.90 11.13 -26.53
C GLU A 690 24.68 11.45 -25.25
N ARG A 691 23.97 11.76 -24.15
CA ARG A 691 24.62 12.08 -22.87
C ARG A 691 25.38 10.92 -22.23
N LEU A 692 24.87 9.70 -22.36
CA LEU A 692 25.58 8.52 -21.86
C LEU A 692 26.82 8.20 -22.72
N GLN A 693 26.75 8.46 -24.03
CA GLN A 693 27.89 8.34 -24.93
C GLN A 693 28.97 9.38 -24.61
N ASP A 694 28.61 10.66 -24.45
CA ASP A 694 29.54 11.72 -24.04
C ASP A 694 30.27 11.38 -22.74
N ARG A 695 29.55 10.79 -21.77
CA ARG A 695 30.11 10.37 -20.49
C ARG A 695 31.07 9.19 -20.64
N LYS A 696 30.74 8.23 -21.51
CA LYS A 696 31.64 7.12 -21.87
C LYS A 696 32.93 7.66 -22.49
N GLU A 697 32.83 8.52 -23.49
CA GLU A 697 33.98 9.12 -24.17
C GLU A 697 34.85 9.93 -23.20
N GLY A 698 34.23 10.73 -22.31
CA GLY A 698 34.96 11.46 -21.27
C GLY A 698 35.70 10.56 -20.28
N ALA A 699 35.12 9.40 -19.91
CA ALA A 699 35.75 8.42 -19.04
C ALA A 699 36.90 7.68 -19.73
N GLU A 700 36.75 7.35 -21.02
CA GLU A 700 37.81 6.74 -21.84
C GLU A 700 38.98 7.72 -22.05
N ALA A 701 38.70 9.00 -22.32
CA ALA A 701 39.71 10.04 -22.42
C ALA A 701 40.48 10.25 -21.11
N ALA A 702 39.78 10.26 -19.96
CA ALA A 702 40.41 10.37 -18.64
C ALA A 702 41.25 9.13 -18.27
N ALA A 703 40.87 7.94 -18.74
CA ALA A 703 41.63 6.71 -18.55
C ALA A 703 42.89 6.62 -19.43
N ALA A 704 42.89 7.30 -20.58
CA ALA A 704 44.05 7.41 -21.47
C ALA A 704 45.08 8.47 -20.99
N ASP A 705 44.72 9.30 -20.02
CA ASP A 705 45.61 10.30 -19.41
C ASP A 705 46.43 9.69 -18.24
N ASP A 706 47.68 9.34 -18.53
CA ASP A 706 48.65 8.74 -17.60
C ASP A 706 49.02 9.63 -16.39
N SER A 707 48.53 10.88 -16.34
CA SER A 707 48.82 11.80 -15.23
C SER A 707 48.00 11.52 -13.96
N THR A 708 46.98 10.63 -14.01
CA THR A 708 46.09 10.35 -12.86
C THR A 708 45.80 8.85 -12.62
N PRO A 709 46.81 8.00 -12.28
CA PRO A 709 46.70 6.54 -12.44
C PRO A 709 45.76 5.80 -11.48
N GLY A 710 45.20 6.46 -10.45
CA GLY A 710 44.37 5.80 -9.42
C GLY A 710 42.88 6.15 -9.45
N HIS A 711 42.52 7.37 -9.89
CA HIS A 711 41.12 7.84 -9.90
C HIS A 711 40.44 7.54 -11.25
N ALA A 712 41.18 7.49 -12.35
CA ALA A 712 40.66 7.24 -13.69
C ALA A 712 40.20 5.79 -13.88
N ALA A 713 40.95 4.79 -13.39
CA ALA A 713 40.57 3.37 -13.47
C ALA A 713 39.29 3.03 -12.68
N ALA A 714 39.11 3.62 -11.49
CA ALA A 714 37.91 3.44 -10.66
C ALA A 714 36.69 4.22 -11.18
N ALA A 715 36.90 5.30 -11.94
CA ALA A 715 35.84 6.00 -12.67
C ALA A 715 35.41 5.21 -13.92
N SER A 716 36.38 4.67 -14.68
CA SER A 716 36.15 3.85 -15.88
C SER A 716 35.36 2.56 -15.58
N ALA A 717 35.64 1.87 -14.46
CA ALA A 717 34.89 0.68 -14.03
C ALA A 717 33.43 0.97 -13.59
N SER A 718 33.06 2.23 -13.39
CA SER A 718 31.72 2.66 -12.99
C SER A 718 30.81 2.99 -14.17
N VAL A 719 31.38 3.35 -15.32
CA VAL A 719 30.62 3.82 -16.49
C VAL A 719 30.12 2.63 -17.30
N ILE A 720 28.93 2.76 -17.89
CA ILE A 720 28.37 1.76 -18.78
C ILE A 720 29.05 1.87 -20.15
N THR A 721 29.62 0.79 -20.65
CA THR A 721 30.35 0.76 -21.92
C THR A 721 29.65 -0.04 -23.02
N ASP A 722 28.80 -0.99 -22.64
CA ASP A 722 28.05 -1.85 -23.55
C ASP A 722 26.89 -1.08 -24.23
N ALA A 723 26.74 -1.26 -25.55
CA ALA A 723 25.77 -0.50 -26.32
C ALA A 723 24.31 -0.85 -25.97
N ALA A 724 24.01 -2.12 -25.68
CA ALA A 724 22.67 -2.55 -25.30
C ALA A 724 22.32 -2.07 -23.88
N GLU A 725 23.29 -2.06 -22.96
CA GLU A 725 23.11 -1.51 -21.61
C GLU A 725 22.95 0.02 -21.63
N ILE A 726 23.67 0.74 -22.49
CA ILE A 726 23.45 2.19 -22.73
C ILE A 726 22.03 2.43 -23.23
N GLU A 727 21.57 1.65 -24.21
CA GLU A 727 20.25 1.83 -24.79
C GLU A 727 19.14 1.57 -23.76
N ALA A 728 19.23 0.48 -22.99
CA ALA A 728 18.28 0.16 -21.93
C ALA A 728 18.28 1.21 -20.81
N THR A 729 19.46 1.73 -20.46
CA THR A 729 19.60 2.78 -19.44
C THR A 729 19.03 4.10 -19.92
N ALA A 730 19.33 4.52 -21.15
CA ALA A 730 18.79 5.72 -21.76
C ALA A 730 17.25 5.66 -21.86
N GLU A 731 16.72 4.48 -22.15
CA GLU A 731 15.28 4.22 -22.17
C GLU A 731 14.65 4.46 -20.79
N GLY A 732 15.17 3.80 -19.75
CA GLY A 732 14.68 3.96 -18.37
C GLY A 732 14.83 5.39 -17.84
N MET A 733 15.94 6.07 -18.14
CA MET A 733 16.18 7.46 -17.73
C MET A 733 15.30 8.45 -18.47
N GLY A 734 15.21 8.34 -19.80
CA GLY A 734 14.41 9.24 -20.63
C GLY A 734 12.92 9.15 -20.29
N TYR A 735 12.39 7.93 -20.16
CA TYR A 735 10.98 7.72 -19.84
C TYR A 735 10.69 8.09 -18.38
N GLY A 736 11.60 7.75 -17.45
CA GLY A 736 11.53 8.17 -16.06
C GLY A 736 11.51 9.69 -15.91
N ALA A 737 12.29 10.41 -16.70
CA ALA A 737 12.30 11.88 -16.70
C ALA A 737 10.97 12.47 -17.12
N VAL A 738 10.34 11.95 -18.18
CA VAL A 738 9.00 12.39 -18.62
C VAL A 738 7.97 12.16 -17.52
N LYS A 739 7.99 10.99 -16.87
CA LYS A 739 7.07 10.64 -15.77
C LYS A 739 7.26 11.55 -14.56
N TYR A 740 8.49 11.63 -14.05
CA TYR A 740 8.81 12.37 -12.85
C TYR A 740 8.54 13.86 -13.01
N PHE A 741 8.80 14.41 -14.19
CA PHE A 741 8.59 15.83 -14.44
C PHE A 741 7.12 16.23 -14.35
N ASP A 742 6.19 15.34 -14.70
CA ASP A 742 4.75 15.52 -14.44
C ASP A 742 4.43 15.31 -12.95
N LEU A 743 4.86 14.18 -12.38
CA LEU A 743 4.51 13.77 -11.01
C LEU A 743 5.02 14.71 -9.92
N LYS A 744 6.19 15.34 -10.09
CA LYS A 744 6.78 16.23 -9.08
C LYS A 744 6.00 17.55 -8.89
N GLN A 745 5.09 17.86 -9.81
CA GLN A 745 4.32 19.09 -9.78
C GLN A 745 2.95 18.82 -9.16
N ASN A 746 2.33 19.86 -8.60
CA ASN A 746 0.93 19.75 -8.22
C ASN A 746 0.10 19.45 -9.48
N ARG A 747 -0.65 18.35 -9.47
CA ARG A 747 -1.43 17.89 -10.63
C ARG A 747 -2.38 18.96 -11.18
N LEU A 748 -2.91 19.83 -10.31
CA LEU A 748 -3.83 20.91 -10.68
C LEU A 748 -3.14 22.05 -11.43
N SER A 749 -1.82 22.17 -11.33
CA SER A 749 -1.05 23.16 -12.08
C SER A 749 -0.92 22.74 -13.55
N ASP A 750 -0.99 23.74 -14.42
CA ASP A 750 -0.51 23.62 -15.78
C ASP A 750 1.01 23.48 -15.75
N TYR A 751 1.56 22.55 -16.54
CA TYR A 751 3.00 22.38 -16.61
C TYR A 751 3.54 22.68 -18.01
N ILE A 752 4.69 23.34 -18.03
CA ILE A 752 5.40 23.70 -19.26
C ILE A 752 6.36 22.58 -19.62
N PHE A 753 6.10 21.90 -20.72
CA PHE A 753 6.96 20.83 -21.23
C PHE A 753 8.28 21.42 -21.77
N ASN A 754 9.42 20.92 -21.28
CA ASN A 754 10.75 21.35 -21.73
C ASN A 754 11.78 20.23 -21.48
N TYR A 755 12.44 19.76 -22.55
CA TYR A 755 13.41 18.67 -22.49
C TYR A 755 14.63 19.00 -21.63
N ASP A 756 15.19 20.20 -21.78
CA ASP A 756 16.40 20.60 -21.05
C ASP A 756 16.19 20.54 -19.54
N ARG A 757 15.02 21.00 -19.07
CA ARG A 757 14.66 20.99 -17.66
C ARG A 757 14.38 19.58 -17.13
N MET A 758 13.65 18.75 -17.87
CA MET A 758 13.30 17.42 -17.36
C MET A 758 14.46 16.43 -17.40
N LEU A 759 15.33 16.57 -18.39
CA LEU A 759 16.50 15.70 -18.56
C LEU A 759 17.73 16.24 -17.83
N SER A 760 17.70 17.45 -17.26
CA SER A 760 18.83 18.05 -16.52
C SER A 760 19.39 17.08 -15.46
N SER A 761 20.72 16.97 -15.38
CA SER A 761 21.42 16.24 -14.31
C SER A 761 21.39 16.96 -12.97
N ASP A 762 20.99 18.24 -12.97
CA ASP A 762 20.92 19.09 -11.80
C ASP A 762 19.47 19.47 -11.47
N GLY A 763 19.21 19.64 -10.17
CA GLY A 763 17.91 20.03 -9.65
C GLY A 763 16.98 18.85 -9.39
N ASP A 764 15.69 19.16 -9.22
CA ASP A 764 14.64 18.19 -8.92
C ASP A 764 14.20 17.46 -10.21
N THR A 765 14.97 16.47 -10.65
CA THR A 765 14.74 15.70 -11.88
C THR A 765 14.96 14.20 -11.66
N ALA A 766 14.33 13.34 -12.48
CA ALA A 766 14.57 11.89 -12.41
C ALA A 766 16.03 11.55 -12.67
N VAL A 767 16.67 12.24 -13.62
CA VAL A 767 18.08 12.03 -13.98
C VAL A 767 19.00 12.29 -12.80
N TYR A 768 18.77 13.39 -12.05
CA TYR A 768 19.50 13.67 -10.82
C TYR A 768 19.30 12.57 -9.76
N LEU A 769 18.05 12.14 -9.55
CA LEU A 769 17.73 11.10 -8.56
C LEU A 769 18.37 9.75 -8.91
N GLN A 770 18.28 9.32 -10.17
CA GLN A 770 18.89 8.10 -10.67
C GLN A 770 20.42 8.17 -10.57
N TYR A 771 21.02 9.34 -10.81
CA TYR A 771 22.45 9.55 -10.62
C TYR A 771 22.89 9.45 -9.15
N GLN A 772 22.15 10.08 -8.24
CA GLN A 772 22.41 9.97 -6.80
C GLN A 772 22.27 8.52 -6.32
N PHE A 773 21.27 7.80 -6.82
CA PHE A 773 21.07 6.39 -6.52
C PHE A 773 22.24 5.51 -7.00
N ALA A 774 22.70 5.67 -8.25
CA ALA A 774 23.90 5.00 -8.77
C ALA A 774 25.15 5.31 -7.93
N ARG A 775 25.28 6.55 -7.45
CA ARG A 775 26.39 6.99 -6.59
C ARG A 775 26.38 6.31 -5.22
N MET A 776 25.21 6.10 -4.61
CA MET A 776 25.08 5.33 -3.37
C MET A 776 25.57 3.90 -3.56
N HIS A 777 25.13 3.23 -4.64
CA HIS A 777 25.60 1.88 -5.00
C HIS A 777 27.12 1.83 -5.24
N SER A 778 27.69 2.86 -5.87
CA SER A 778 29.15 2.96 -6.07
C SER A 778 29.92 2.98 -4.75
N ILE A 779 29.41 3.64 -3.70
CA ILE A 779 30.07 3.66 -2.37
C ILE A 779 30.08 2.25 -1.75
N LEU A 780 28.94 1.55 -1.77
CA LEU A 780 28.84 0.19 -1.23
C LEU A 780 29.82 -0.76 -1.94
N ARG A 781 29.87 -0.69 -3.28
CA ARG A 781 30.79 -1.49 -4.08
C ARG A 781 32.25 -1.17 -3.76
N LYS A 782 32.63 0.11 -3.72
CA LYS A 782 34.00 0.55 -3.40
C LYS A 782 34.43 0.17 -1.98
N ALA A 783 33.49 0.13 -1.03
CA ALA A 783 33.77 -0.33 0.33
C ALA A 783 34.11 -1.83 0.32
N ALA A 784 33.32 -2.65 -0.38
CA ALA A 784 33.59 -4.08 -0.52
C ALA A 784 34.91 -4.36 -1.26
N GLU A 785 35.20 -3.65 -2.35
CA GLU A 785 36.47 -3.77 -3.11
C GLU A 785 37.71 -3.45 -2.25
N LYS A 786 37.57 -2.60 -1.23
CA LYS A 786 38.63 -2.27 -0.27
C LYS A 786 38.73 -3.26 0.89
N GLY A 787 37.98 -4.37 0.84
CA GLY A 787 37.99 -5.43 1.85
C GLY A 787 37.21 -5.08 3.12
N HIS A 788 36.33 -4.08 3.10
CA HIS A 788 35.45 -3.81 4.22
C HIS A 788 34.27 -4.77 4.24
N ASP A 789 33.86 -5.21 5.44
CA ASP A 789 32.70 -6.05 5.66
C ASP A 789 31.39 -5.25 5.63
N VAL A 790 30.88 -5.00 4.42
CA VAL A 790 29.62 -4.28 4.18
C VAL A 790 28.43 -5.11 4.65
N ASP A 791 28.41 -6.40 4.33
CA ASP A 791 27.28 -7.29 4.62
C ASP A 791 27.12 -7.52 6.13
N GLY A 792 28.23 -7.70 6.86
CA GLY A 792 28.21 -7.81 8.31
C GLY A 792 27.74 -6.53 8.99
N ALA A 793 28.14 -5.35 8.49
CA ALA A 793 27.67 -4.06 9.00
C ALA A 793 26.16 -3.87 8.77
N VAL A 794 25.66 -4.23 7.58
CA VAL A 794 24.24 -4.19 7.23
C VAL A 794 23.42 -5.16 8.10
N ALA A 795 23.92 -6.40 8.28
CA ALA A 795 23.26 -7.41 9.10
C ALA A 795 23.23 -7.04 10.59
N ALA A 796 24.29 -6.44 11.11
CA ALA A 796 24.35 -5.95 12.48
C ALA A 796 23.36 -4.80 12.72
N ALA A 797 23.15 -3.94 11.71
CA ALA A 797 22.27 -2.77 11.76
C ALA A 797 22.53 -1.89 13.02
N ALA A 798 23.79 -1.83 13.46
CA ALA A 798 24.22 -1.07 14.63
C ALA A 798 24.48 0.38 14.22
N ILE A 799 23.41 1.18 14.22
CA ILE A 799 23.43 2.56 13.73
C ILE A 799 23.59 3.53 14.91
N THR A 800 24.48 4.49 14.75
CA THR A 800 24.77 5.56 15.71
C THR A 800 24.75 6.92 15.01
N ILE A 801 24.25 7.94 15.71
CA ILE A 801 24.25 9.33 15.25
C ILE A 801 25.38 10.07 15.97
N THR A 802 26.32 10.58 15.18
CA THR A 802 27.53 11.30 15.62
C THR A 802 27.62 12.71 15.02
N HIS A 803 26.89 12.95 13.93
CA HIS A 803 26.90 14.21 13.20
C HIS A 803 25.46 14.68 12.85
N PRO A 804 25.18 16.01 12.84
CA PRO A 804 23.84 16.51 12.52
C PRO A 804 23.29 16.11 11.15
N SER A 805 24.13 15.88 10.14
CA SER A 805 23.68 15.41 8.83
C SER A 805 23.21 13.95 8.84
N GLU A 806 23.72 13.11 9.75
CA GLU A 806 23.22 11.75 9.99
C GLU A 806 21.81 11.82 10.57
N HIS A 807 21.60 12.65 11.61
CA HIS A 807 20.28 12.90 12.20
C HIS A 807 19.26 13.32 11.15
N LYS A 808 19.61 14.34 10.36
CA LYS A 808 18.73 14.92 9.35
C LYS A 808 18.30 13.89 8.29
N LEU A 809 19.24 13.06 7.82
CA LEU A 809 18.93 11.98 6.88
C LEU A 809 18.03 10.92 7.53
N LEU A 810 18.36 10.47 8.75
CA LEU A 810 17.57 9.44 9.44
C LEU A 810 16.16 9.93 9.78
N PHE A 811 16.00 11.20 10.14
CA PHE A 811 14.67 11.81 10.34
C PHE A 811 13.86 11.82 9.03
N GLN A 812 14.48 12.16 7.90
CA GLN A 812 13.82 12.09 6.60
C GLN A 812 13.42 10.66 6.22
N LEU A 813 14.27 9.67 6.49
CA LEU A 813 13.91 8.26 6.28
C LEU A 813 12.73 7.84 7.18
N ALA A 814 12.70 8.33 8.42
CA ALA A 814 11.64 8.04 9.37
C ALA A 814 10.27 8.67 9.01
N SER A 815 10.23 9.71 8.16
CA SER A 815 9.02 10.42 7.76
C SER A 815 8.29 9.80 6.56
N TRP A 816 8.79 8.69 6.00
CA TRP A 816 8.19 8.05 4.83
C TRP A 816 6.71 7.69 5.02
N ALA A 817 6.36 7.09 6.16
CA ALA A 817 4.98 6.70 6.46
C ALA A 817 4.03 7.91 6.44
N ASP A 818 4.49 9.06 6.92
CA ASP A 818 3.73 10.32 6.87
C ASP A 818 3.55 10.82 5.42
N ALA A 819 4.60 10.73 4.59
CA ALA A 819 4.53 11.11 3.18
C ALA A 819 3.57 10.21 2.37
N VAL A 820 3.55 8.90 2.64
CA VAL A 820 2.61 7.95 2.02
C VAL A 820 1.18 8.24 2.45
N ALA A 821 0.97 8.48 3.75
CA ALA A 821 -0.35 8.85 4.28
C ALA A 821 -0.90 10.12 3.61
N GLU A 822 -0.06 11.16 3.48
CA GLU A 822 -0.46 12.40 2.82
C GLU A 822 -0.75 12.19 1.31
N ALA A 823 0.05 11.37 0.63
CA ALA A 823 -0.17 11.05 -0.79
C ALA A 823 -1.46 10.24 -1.01
N GLU A 824 -1.77 9.28 -0.13
CA GLU A 824 -3.02 8.51 -0.11
C GLU A 824 -4.23 9.42 0.12
N ASP A 825 -4.18 10.26 1.17
CA ASP A 825 -5.30 11.13 1.54
C ASP A 825 -5.61 12.16 0.45
N SER A 826 -4.57 12.80 -0.08
CA SER A 826 -4.69 13.91 -1.03
C SER A 826 -4.72 13.48 -2.51
N LEU A 827 -4.43 12.21 -2.79
CA LEU A 827 -4.26 11.66 -4.15
C LEU A 827 -3.27 12.49 -4.98
N ASN A 828 -2.13 12.85 -4.37
CA ASN A 828 -1.11 13.69 -4.97
C ASN A 828 0.28 13.02 -4.92
N PRO A 829 0.75 12.44 -6.04
CA PRO A 829 2.07 11.82 -6.10
C PRO A 829 3.25 12.76 -5.83
N HIS A 830 3.09 14.07 -6.06
CA HIS A 830 4.15 15.06 -5.87
C HIS A 830 4.73 15.09 -4.45
N VAL A 831 3.93 14.66 -3.45
CA VAL A 831 4.36 14.54 -2.05
C VAL A 831 5.51 13.55 -1.93
N LEU A 832 5.41 12.40 -2.61
CA LEU A 832 6.46 11.39 -2.62
C LEU A 832 7.66 11.80 -3.47
N CYS A 833 7.44 12.51 -4.58
CA CYS A 833 8.53 13.09 -5.37
C CYS A 833 9.36 14.07 -4.52
N LYS A 834 8.69 14.96 -3.78
CA LYS A 834 9.34 15.88 -2.86
C LYS A 834 10.14 15.14 -1.79
N TRP A 835 9.55 14.14 -1.15
CA TRP A 835 10.24 13.31 -0.15
C TRP A 835 11.50 12.65 -0.73
N LEU A 836 11.41 12.12 -1.95
CA LEU A 836 12.52 11.47 -2.65
C LEU A 836 13.66 12.44 -2.99
N TYR A 837 13.32 13.65 -3.44
CA TYR A 837 14.29 14.71 -3.72
C TYR A 837 14.97 15.23 -2.45
N GLU A 838 14.22 15.45 -1.39
CA GLU A 838 14.75 15.87 -0.08
C GLU A 838 15.68 14.79 0.50
N THR A 839 15.30 13.52 0.41
CA THR A 839 16.15 12.38 0.82
C THR A 839 17.48 12.38 0.06
N SER A 840 17.44 12.56 -1.27
CA SER A 840 18.64 12.61 -2.11
C SER A 840 19.53 13.81 -1.80
N THR A 841 18.93 14.95 -1.42
CA THR A 841 19.63 16.17 -1.02
C THR A 841 20.30 15.99 0.35
N TYR A 842 19.59 15.45 1.34
CA TYR A 842 20.15 15.20 2.67
C TYR A 842 21.20 14.10 2.66
N TYR A 843 21.05 13.11 1.77
CA TYR A 843 22.12 12.15 1.52
C TYR A 843 23.37 12.81 0.95
N ALA A 844 23.24 13.77 0.02
CA ALA A 844 24.40 14.50 -0.51
C ALA A 844 25.12 15.31 0.58
N GLU A 845 24.37 15.93 1.51
CA GLU A 845 24.93 16.59 2.69
C GLU A 845 25.65 15.60 3.61
N PHE A 846 25.01 14.47 3.94
CA PHE A 846 25.63 13.38 4.71
C PHE A 846 26.93 12.90 4.06
N GLN A 847 26.94 12.64 2.75
CA GLN A 847 28.13 12.17 2.06
C GLN A 847 29.27 13.19 2.06
N ARG A 848 28.95 14.49 2.00
CA ARG A 848 29.95 15.58 2.06
C ARG A 848 30.56 15.70 3.45
N ASP A 849 29.72 15.65 4.49
CA ASP A 849 30.12 15.98 5.85
C ASP A 849 30.61 14.76 6.64
N CYS A 850 30.16 13.56 6.28
CA CYS A 850 30.45 12.31 6.97
C CYS A 850 31.21 11.36 6.04
N ARG A 851 32.50 11.19 6.28
CA ARG A 851 33.32 10.21 5.56
C ARG A 851 32.82 8.80 5.90
N VAL A 852 32.53 8.00 4.87
CA VAL A 852 32.12 6.59 5.05
C VAL A 852 33.34 5.68 5.10
N ILE A 853 34.06 5.55 3.97
CA ILE A 853 35.19 4.63 3.83
C ILE A 853 36.43 5.17 4.57
N GLY A 854 36.99 4.35 5.46
CA GLY A 854 38.17 4.66 6.25
C GLY A 854 37.89 5.58 7.46
N ASP A 855 36.64 5.65 7.91
CA ASP A 855 36.23 6.31 9.15
C ASP A 855 36.04 5.29 10.29
N GLU A 856 36.22 5.71 11.54
CA GLU A 856 36.00 4.85 12.72
C GLU A 856 34.53 4.42 12.87
N ASN A 857 33.59 5.22 12.36
CA ASN A 857 32.15 4.94 12.35
C ASN A 857 31.70 4.22 11.07
N PHE A 858 32.63 3.59 10.32
CA PHE A 858 32.35 2.94 9.04
C PHE A 858 31.13 2.02 9.08
N ALA A 859 31.02 1.15 10.10
CA ALA A 859 29.94 0.16 10.20
C ALA A 859 28.54 0.83 10.29
N SER A 860 28.41 1.88 11.11
CA SER A 860 27.16 2.66 11.19
C SER A 860 26.87 3.37 9.87
N ARG A 861 27.85 4.12 9.34
CA ARG A 861 27.66 4.96 8.14
C ARG A 861 27.39 4.15 6.88
N VAL A 862 28.02 2.99 6.70
CA VAL A 862 27.76 2.11 5.55
C VAL A 862 26.37 1.47 5.66
N ALA A 863 25.89 1.16 6.87
CA ALA A 863 24.53 0.70 7.11
C ALA A 863 23.49 1.80 6.79
N ILE A 864 23.78 3.07 7.13
CA ILE A 864 22.94 4.22 6.73
C ILE A 864 22.89 4.35 5.21
N VAL A 865 24.01 4.19 4.49
CA VAL A 865 24.03 4.20 3.02
C VAL A 865 23.14 3.08 2.47
N ALA A 866 23.27 1.85 2.99
CA ALA A 866 22.47 0.71 2.56
C ALA A 866 20.97 0.91 2.82
N ALA A 867 20.60 1.47 3.97
CA ALA A 867 19.21 1.78 4.31
C ALA A 867 18.64 2.85 3.37
N THR A 868 19.44 3.86 3.06
CA THR A 868 19.06 4.92 2.11
C THR A 868 18.86 4.37 0.70
N VAL A 869 19.72 3.45 0.25
CA VAL A 869 19.55 2.73 -1.03
C VAL A 869 18.23 1.97 -1.06
N ALA A 870 17.95 1.16 -0.03
CA ALA A 870 16.70 0.42 0.06
C ALA A 870 15.48 1.36 0.01
N ALA A 871 15.53 2.47 0.76
CA ALA A 871 14.45 3.44 0.83
C ALA A 871 14.22 4.18 -0.49
N VAL A 872 15.28 4.71 -1.12
CA VAL A 872 15.20 5.43 -2.41
C VAL A 872 14.70 4.49 -3.51
N LYS A 873 15.16 3.23 -3.53
CA LYS A 873 14.69 2.21 -4.47
C LYS A 873 13.18 2.00 -4.34
N THR A 874 12.69 1.71 -3.13
CA THR A 874 11.25 1.50 -2.88
C THR A 874 10.44 2.74 -3.26
N ALA A 875 10.90 3.94 -2.88
CA ALA A 875 10.20 5.17 -3.21
C ALA A 875 10.10 5.40 -4.72
N MET A 876 11.19 5.18 -5.48
CA MET A 876 11.19 5.24 -6.94
C MET A 876 10.21 4.24 -7.56
N GLU A 877 10.19 2.99 -7.10
CA GLU A 877 9.29 1.94 -7.57
C GLU A 877 7.81 2.28 -7.31
N VAL A 878 7.50 2.84 -6.13
CA VAL A 878 6.15 3.27 -5.74
C VAL A 878 5.63 4.38 -6.65
N ILE A 879 6.45 5.35 -7.05
CA ILE A 879 6.05 6.40 -8.02
C ILE A 879 6.23 5.96 -9.48
N GLY A 880 6.69 4.72 -9.73
CA GLY A 880 6.86 4.15 -11.06
C GLY A 880 8.06 4.69 -11.85
N ILE A 881 9.12 5.13 -11.18
CA ILE A 881 10.38 5.55 -11.80
C ILE A 881 11.38 4.40 -11.69
N PRO A 882 12.03 3.96 -12.79
CA PRO A 882 12.98 2.86 -12.72
C PRO A 882 14.27 3.30 -12.02
N PRO A 883 14.76 2.56 -11.01
CA PRO A 883 16.06 2.79 -10.42
C PRO A 883 17.19 2.39 -11.38
N VAL A 884 18.31 3.11 -11.34
CA VAL A 884 19.49 2.82 -12.18
C VAL A 884 20.71 2.63 -11.27
N ASN A 885 21.18 1.38 -11.17
CA ASN A 885 22.23 1.02 -10.20
C ASN A 885 23.64 1.49 -10.61
N ARG A 886 23.84 1.81 -11.89
CA ARG A 886 25.15 2.13 -12.49
C ARG A 886 24.96 3.13 -13.63
N LEU A 887 25.88 4.10 -13.76
CA LEU A 887 25.89 5.16 -14.78
C LEU A 887 27.31 5.53 -15.19
#